data_AF-A0A699ZWJ0-F1
#
_entry.id   AF-A0A699ZWJ0-F1
#
_cell.length_a   1.000
_cell.length_b   1.000
_cell.length_c   1.000
_cell.angle_alpha   90.00
_cell.angle_beta   90.00
_cell.angle_gamma   90.00
#
_symmetry.space_group_name_H-M   'P 1'
#
loop_
_entity.id
_entity.type
_entity.pdbx_description
1 polymer ?
#
loop_
_entity_poly.entity_id
_entity_poly.type
_entity_poly.pdbx_seq_one_letter_code
_entity_poly.pdbx_strand_id
1 'polypeptide(L)'
;MGRKLNRKQVPTQIAAADELMASVRLPDGTEALLEQLDEQPVLVPDELTQHLMRKSGQDCQDARLVRLVGLAAQRFIAEVVHDSLQLYKARLGTASKKNLKDAGYRHTRRVLTTEDVAKALKEWIPSTDIPGGAFPWARPRQLASLICRGISIGILPLARLPSDLLCKTTAPGFLRWPDASAQGKQAVGDSAWESKMMMNSRRLASANRIQTTVPCKALRGISRGRAFVPSVRAEAAPPAGAATAPAPPAPQVAAPPAHVKADKVRDPVSDDELVKLKGILSRSKAAQAAYSTFTQEQVDTIFKAAALAANQARIPLAKMAVQETGMGVMEDKVIKNHFASEYIYNKYKHTKTCGVVDSDPAGGMYKVAEPIGVVAGIVPTTNPTSTAIFKALLCLKTRNSLILCPHPRAAKCTIAAARIVRDAAVAAGAPADIISFVESPSLPVSQALMAAPEVSLILATGGPAMVRAAYSSGHPSVGVGAGNTPAVIDDTANVQMAVSSVLLSKTFDNGVICASEQSVVVCDKVYDAVRAEFVKRGAYFLTEEDKVKVRAKVIVDGRLNPNIVGQSVEKLAALFDIKVPEGARVIIGEVEVIGKAEPLSEEKLCPVLAMYRAADFEAAASMADQLVTFGGPGHTSVLYTNPLNRAHIDYYGSLMKTVRILVNSPAAQGAIGDLYNFHLDPSLTLGCGSWGSTSVSTNVGPAQLLNIKSVTERRENMLWFRIPPKVYFKGGCLEVALAELRGKNRAFIVTDKPLYDMGYAEKVTKVLDTVNVHHQVMWLMYEVPETKFEGLAMRFMDIRKRVYDVPTLGKKAMMVAIPTTSGTGSEVTPFSVVTDERDGSKYPLADYALTPNMAIVDPQLVLNIPKRLTAWGGVDALTHALESYVSIFATDYTKGLSKEAITLLFKYLPRSYHNGPNDFEAREKVHTAATMAGMAFANAFLGVCHSMAHKLGAAYHVAHGLANASLISHVIRYNATDSPFKQAAFPQYQYPQSKQRYAEVADMLGLGGATEDEKIILLIEAVEDLKRQVNIPDNLREIIGVEREAEYMASLDHMAEDAFDDQCTGANPRYPLISDLKQ
;
A
#
# COMPACT_ATOMS: atom_id res chain seq x y z
N MET A 1 -38.04 22.55 -43.01
CA MET A 1 -39.45 22.16 -43.28
C MET A 1 -39.51 20.65 -43.47
N GLY A 2 -40.50 19.96 -42.90
CA GLY A 2 -40.74 18.55 -43.23
C GLY A 2 -41.61 18.39 -44.48
N ARG A 3 -41.53 17.24 -45.15
CA ARG A 3 -42.55 16.80 -46.13
C ARG A 3 -42.91 15.34 -45.89
N LYS A 4 -44.21 15.09 -45.69
CA LYS A 4 -44.82 13.77 -45.84
C LYS A 4 -44.87 13.43 -47.33
N LEU A 5 -44.75 12.15 -47.66
CA LEU A 5 -45.64 11.46 -48.59
C LEU A 5 -45.71 9.98 -48.18
N ASN A 6 -46.81 9.29 -48.51
CA ASN A 6 -47.21 8.08 -47.78
C ASN A 6 -48.03 7.12 -48.66
N ARG A 7 -47.76 5.81 -48.54
CA ARG A 7 -48.56 4.65 -49.02
C ARG A 7 -48.95 4.59 -50.51
N LYS A 8 -48.62 3.46 -51.14
CA LYS A 8 -49.57 2.33 -51.34
C LYS A 8 -48.84 1.03 -51.74
N GLN A 9 -49.53 -0.10 -51.54
CA GLN A 9 -49.29 -1.46 -52.08
C GLN A 9 -48.01 -2.23 -51.64
N VAL A 10 -48.14 -2.79 -50.43
CA VAL A 10 -47.68 -4.13 -49.94
C VAL A 10 -48.45 -5.24 -50.72
N PRO A 11 -48.03 -6.54 -50.89
CA PRO A 11 -47.16 -7.41 -50.05
C PRO A 11 -46.10 -8.29 -50.80
N THR A 12 -45.69 -9.41 -50.17
CA THR A 12 -45.15 -10.69 -50.73
C THR A 12 -43.67 -10.85 -51.10
N GLN A 13 -42.72 -10.36 -50.28
CA GLN A 13 -41.37 -10.98 -50.21
C GLN A 13 -40.79 -11.17 -48.80
N ILE A 14 -41.28 -10.50 -47.76
CA ILE A 14 -40.75 -10.71 -46.38
C ILE A 14 -41.14 -12.10 -45.84
N ALA A 15 -42.42 -12.51 -45.96
CA ALA A 15 -42.85 -13.85 -45.57
C ALA A 15 -42.09 -14.98 -46.29
N ALA A 16 -41.74 -14.77 -47.57
CA ALA A 16 -40.97 -15.74 -48.34
C ALA A 16 -39.49 -15.84 -47.91
N ALA A 17 -38.92 -14.79 -47.31
CA ALA A 17 -37.57 -14.83 -46.75
C ALA A 17 -37.56 -15.57 -45.40
N ASP A 18 -38.53 -15.29 -44.54
CA ASP A 18 -38.65 -15.96 -43.24
C ASP A 18 -38.98 -17.45 -43.39
N GLU A 19 -39.83 -17.86 -44.33
CA GLU A 19 -40.06 -19.29 -44.63
C GLU A 19 -38.85 -19.98 -45.28
N LEU A 20 -38.02 -19.28 -46.07
CA LEU A 20 -36.77 -19.85 -46.60
C LEU A 20 -35.73 -20.07 -45.50
N MET A 21 -35.57 -19.09 -44.60
CA MET A 21 -34.62 -19.19 -43.48
C MET A 21 -35.10 -20.20 -42.42
N ALA A 22 -36.41 -20.38 -42.24
CA ALA A 22 -36.98 -21.39 -41.35
C ALA A 22 -36.95 -22.83 -41.93
N SER A 23 -36.64 -23.01 -43.22
CA SER A 23 -36.60 -24.33 -43.87
C SER A 23 -35.17 -24.87 -44.14
N VAL A 24 -34.13 -24.05 -43.98
CA VAL A 24 -32.74 -24.54 -43.94
C VAL A 24 -32.44 -25.16 -42.58
N ARG A 25 -32.72 -26.47 -42.43
CA ARG A 25 -32.10 -27.25 -41.35
C ARG A 25 -30.60 -27.36 -41.61
N LEU A 26 -29.78 -26.85 -40.69
CA LEU A 26 -28.37 -27.21 -40.64
C LEU A 26 -28.24 -28.73 -40.42
N PRO A 27 -27.24 -29.42 -41.01
CA PRO A 27 -27.03 -30.85 -40.78
C PRO A 27 -26.87 -31.17 -39.28
N ASP A 28 -27.44 -32.28 -38.83
CA ASP A 28 -27.42 -32.69 -37.42
C ASP A 28 -25.98 -32.74 -36.88
N GLY A 29 -25.72 -32.01 -35.78
CA GLY A 29 -24.39 -31.84 -35.19
C GLY A 29 -23.65 -30.55 -35.58
N THR A 30 -24.16 -29.75 -36.53
CA THR A 30 -23.52 -28.48 -36.93
C THR A 30 -23.52 -27.44 -35.80
N GLU A 31 -24.61 -27.33 -35.03
CA GLU A 31 -24.68 -26.43 -33.87
C GLU A 31 -23.70 -26.87 -32.76
N ALA A 32 -23.62 -28.16 -32.44
CA ALA A 32 -22.67 -28.68 -31.46
C ALA A 32 -21.20 -28.44 -31.85
N LEU A 33 -20.88 -28.42 -33.16
CA LEU A 33 -19.56 -28.02 -33.64
C LEU A 33 -19.30 -26.51 -33.48
N LEU A 34 -20.33 -25.68 -33.68
CA LEU A 34 -20.24 -24.22 -33.50
C LEU A 34 -20.10 -23.83 -32.02
N GLU A 35 -20.82 -24.49 -31.11
CA GLU A 35 -20.67 -24.30 -29.65
C GLU A 35 -19.27 -24.73 -29.18
N GLN A 36 -18.74 -25.85 -29.69
CA GLN A 36 -17.36 -26.27 -29.38
C GLN A 36 -16.30 -25.27 -29.88
N LEU A 37 -16.60 -24.44 -30.88
CA LEU A 37 -15.67 -23.42 -31.38
C LEU A 37 -15.60 -22.18 -30.45
N ASP A 38 -16.67 -21.83 -29.73
CA ASP A 38 -16.68 -20.67 -28.83
C ASP A 38 -15.67 -20.79 -27.67
N GLU A 39 -15.36 -22.02 -27.22
CA GLU A 39 -14.35 -22.29 -26.17
C GLU A 39 -13.01 -22.85 -26.69
N GLN A 40 -12.86 -23.15 -27.99
CA GLN A 40 -11.60 -23.68 -28.56
C GLN A 40 -10.47 -22.62 -28.56
N PRO A 41 -9.32 -22.88 -27.92
CA PRO A 41 -8.17 -21.96 -27.93
C PRO A 41 -7.33 -22.12 -29.20
N VAL A 42 -7.31 -21.10 -30.06
CA VAL A 42 -6.61 -21.11 -31.35
C VAL A 42 -5.26 -20.37 -31.25
N LEU A 43 -4.20 -20.93 -31.85
CA LEU A 43 -2.84 -20.36 -31.86
C LEU A 43 -2.68 -19.20 -32.86
N VAL A 44 -3.60 -19.07 -33.82
CA VAL A 44 -3.71 -17.93 -34.74
C VAL A 44 -4.88 -17.05 -34.26
N PRO A 45 -4.63 -15.83 -33.75
CA PRO A 45 -5.69 -14.99 -33.19
C PRO A 45 -6.81 -14.65 -34.18
N ASP A 46 -8.04 -14.57 -33.68
CA ASP A 46 -9.23 -14.32 -34.49
C ASP A 46 -9.15 -12.98 -35.22
N GLU A 47 -8.57 -11.94 -34.61
CA GLU A 47 -8.40 -10.61 -35.23
C GLU A 47 -7.40 -10.63 -36.40
N LEU A 48 -6.36 -11.47 -36.30
CA LEU A 48 -5.40 -11.67 -37.40
C LEU A 48 -6.05 -12.44 -38.54
N THR A 49 -6.84 -13.47 -38.22
CA THR A 49 -7.61 -14.25 -39.20
C THR A 49 -8.62 -13.35 -39.91
N GLN A 50 -9.42 -12.57 -39.17
CA GLN A 50 -10.41 -11.65 -39.73
C GLN A 50 -9.76 -10.53 -40.56
N HIS A 51 -8.57 -10.03 -40.17
CA HIS A 51 -7.79 -9.08 -40.98
C HIS A 51 -7.36 -9.71 -42.32
N LEU A 52 -6.90 -10.96 -42.32
CA LEU A 52 -6.52 -11.67 -43.55
C LEU A 52 -7.73 -11.96 -44.44
N MET A 53 -8.85 -12.43 -43.87
CA MET A 53 -10.09 -12.70 -44.59
C MET A 53 -10.64 -11.43 -45.28
N ARG A 54 -10.73 -10.31 -44.54
CA ARG A 54 -11.09 -8.99 -45.10
C ARG A 54 -10.17 -8.57 -46.25
N LYS A 55 -8.87 -8.82 -46.12
CA LYS A 55 -7.87 -8.49 -47.14
C LYS A 55 -7.95 -9.37 -48.40
N SER A 56 -8.49 -10.58 -48.29
CA SER A 56 -8.89 -11.43 -49.43
C SER A 56 -10.31 -11.15 -49.96
N GLY A 57 -10.99 -10.12 -49.46
CA GLY A 57 -12.32 -9.71 -49.95
C GLY A 57 -13.49 -10.51 -49.38
N GLN A 58 -13.28 -11.25 -48.28
CA GLN A 58 -14.32 -12.01 -47.59
C GLN A 58 -14.42 -11.51 -46.14
N ASP A 59 -15.36 -10.63 -45.84
CA ASP A 59 -15.64 -10.22 -44.46
C ASP A 59 -16.68 -11.14 -43.83
N CYS A 60 -16.39 -11.65 -42.63
CA CYS A 60 -17.29 -12.51 -41.87
C CYS A 60 -17.45 -11.94 -40.45
N GLN A 61 -18.70 -11.80 -40.03
CA GLN A 61 -19.07 -11.18 -38.74
C GLN A 61 -19.41 -12.23 -37.66
N ASP A 62 -19.58 -13.51 -38.02
CA ASP A 62 -19.67 -14.61 -37.05
C ASP A 62 -18.27 -15.03 -36.60
N ALA A 63 -17.98 -14.87 -35.31
CA ALA A 63 -16.67 -15.16 -34.72
C ALA A 63 -16.29 -16.65 -34.81
N ARG A 64 -17.26 -17.58 -34.78
CA ARG A 64 -17.02 -19.03 -34.81
C ARG A 64 -16.54 -19.48 -36.18
N LEU A 65 -17.07 -18.87 -37.24
CA LEU A 65 -16.59 -19.08 -38.61
C LEU A 65 -15.19 -18.49 -38.83
N VAL A 66 -14.90 -17.30 -38.28
CA VAL A 66 -13.53 -16.75 -38.28
C VAL A 66 -12.57 -17.69 -37.55
N ARG A 67 -12.96 -18.22 -36.39
CA ARG A 67 -12.14 -19.13 -35.58
C ARG A 67 -11.91 -20.49 -36.23
N LEU A 68 -12.92 -21.03 -36.92
CA LEU A 68 -12.79 -22.24 -37.74
C LEU A 68 -11.76 -22.05 -38.88
N VAL A 69 -11.75 -20.88 -39.52
CA VAL A 69 -10.72 -20.52 -40.51
C VAL A 69 -9.33 -20.38 -39.86
N GLY A 70 -9.27 -19.87 -38.62
CA GLY A 70 -8.03 -19.82 -37.82
C GLY A 70 -7.45 -21.21 -37.54
N LEU A 71 -8.30 -22.16 -37.13
CA LEU A 71 -7.92 -23.57 -36.93
C LEU A 71 -7.47 -24.26 -38.23
N ALA A 72 -8.13 -23.98 -39.36
CA ALA A 72 -7.72 -24.50 -40.66
C ALA A 72 -6.33 -23.95 -41.07
N ALA A 73 -6.08 -22.66 -40.87
CA ALA A 73 -4.77 -22.04 -41.12
C ALA A 73 -3.68 -22.58 -40.18
N GLN A 74 -4.00 -22.80 -38.90
CA GLN A 74 -3.11 -23.43 -37.92
C GLN A 74 -2.71 -24.87 -38.34
N ARG A 75 -3.67 -25.67 -38.83
CA ARG A 75 -3.42 -27.01 -39.35
C ARG A 75 -2.52 -26.98 -40.58
N PHE A 76 -2.83 -26.12 -41.55
CA PHE A 76 -2.02 -25.94 -42.76
C PHE A 76 -0.55 -25.59 -42.44
N ILE A 77 -0.33 -24.67 -41.49
CA ILE A 77 1.03 -24.33 -41.02
C ILE A 77 1.73 -25.55 -40.40
N ALA A 78 1.02 -26.36 -39.61
CA ALA A 78 1.59 -27.56 -39.00
C ALA A 78 1.98 -28.64 -40.03
N GLU A 79 1.16 -28.85 -41.06
CA GLU A 79 1.42 -29.79 -42.16
C GLU A 79 2.62 -29.32 -43.01
N VAL A 80 2.67 -28.05 -43.44
CA VAL A 80 3.83 -27.47 -44.15
C VAL A 80 5.14 -27.56 -43.33
N VAL A 81 5.09 -27.36 -42.00
CA VAL A 81 6.25 -27.52 -41.11
C VAL A 81 6.66 -29.00 -40.98
N HIS A 82 5.71 -29.93 -41.01
CA HIS A 82 5.99 -31.36 -41.02
C HIS A 82 6.74 -31.77 -42.30
N ASP A 83 6.24 -31.37 -43.46
CA ASP A 83 6.82 -31.71 -44.77
C ASP A 83 8.21 -31.10 -44.93
N SER A 84 8.38 -29.84 -44.51
CA SER A 84 9.68 -29.16 -44.40
C SER A 84 10.67 -29.97 -43.56
N LEU A 85 10.20 -30.57 -42.45
CA LEU A 85 11.03 -31.39 -41.57
C LEU A 85 11.36 -32.78 -42.17
N GLN A 86 10.52 -33.34 -43.05
CA GLN A 86 10.87 -34.55 -43.80
C GLN A 86 11.91 -34.27 -44.89
N LEU A 87 11.76 -33.16 -45.64
CA LEU A 87 12.73 -32.69 -46.64
C LEU A 87 14.10 -32.39 -45.99
N TYR A 88 14.10 -31.77 -44.81
CA TYR A 88 15.30 -31.55 -44.00
C TYR A 88 16.02 -32.87 -43.65
N LYS A 89 15.28 -33.93 -43.26
CA LYS A 89 15.86 -35.25 -42.99
C LYS A 89 16.42 -35.90 -44.26
N ALA A 90 15.71 -35.80 -45.38
CA ALA A 90 16.15 -36.36 -46.66
C ALA A 90 17.50 -35.76 -47.10
N ARG A 91 17.68 -34.43 -47.00
CA ARG A 91 18.97 -33.76 -47.29
C ARG A 91 20.12 -34.25 -46.40
N LEU A 92 19.85 -34.60 -45.14
CA LEU A 92 20.87 -35.14 -44.23
C LEU A 92 21.29 -36.58 -44.60
N GLY A 93 20.40 -37.37 -45.21
CA GLY A 93 20.70 -38.74 -45.64
C GLY A 93 21.78 -38.84 -46.73
N THR A 94 21.93 -37.79 -47.54
CA THR A 94 22.88 -37.72 -48.67
C THR A 94 24.27 -37.17 -48.32
N ALA A 95 24.54 -36.78 -47.07
CA ALA A 95 25.80 -36.14 -46.68
C ALA A 95 26.82 -37.13 -46.09
N SER A 96 28.02 -37.21 -46.70
CA SER A 96 29.11 -38.05 -46.18
C SER A 96 29.64 -37.56 -44.83
N LYS A 97 29.80 -38.47 -43.87
CA LYS A 97 30.17 -38.20 -42.48
C LYS A 97 31.49 -37.41 -42.28
N LYS A 98 32.37 -37.35 -43.29
CA LYS A 98 33.66 -36.67 -43.16
C LYS A 98 33.53 -35.15 -43.12
N ASN A 99 32.66 -34.56 -43.93
CA ASN A 99 32.54 -33.09 -44.07
C ASN A 99 31.79 -32.41 -42.91
N LEU A 100 31.18 -33.17 -41.99
CA LEU A 100 30.40 -32.62 -40.88
C LEU A 100 31.23 -32.21 -39.65
N LYS A 101 32.47 -32.72 -39.51
CA LYS A 101 33.35 -32.33 -38.39
C LYS A 101 34.03 -30.98 -38.61
N ASP A 102 34.59 -30.77 -39.79
CA ASP A 102 35.43 -29.60 -40.07
C ASP A 102 34.63 -28.30 -40.18
N ALA A 103 33.30 -28.39 -40.31
CA ALA A 103 32.36 -27.26 -40.30
C ALA A 103 31.82 -26.89 -38.90
N GLY A 104 32.32 -27.50 -37.81
CA GLY A 104 32.03 -27.09 -36.43
C GLY A 104 30.66 -27.45 -35.85
N TYR A 105 29.81 -28.21 -36.58
CA TYR A 105 28.47 -28.56 -36.12
C TYR A 105 28.46 -29.72 -35.11
N ARG A 106 28.21 -29.42 -33.83
CA ARG A 106 27.76 -30.41 -32.84
C ARG A 106 26.22 -30.44 -32.79
N HIS A 107 25.62 -31.63 -32.80
CA HIS A 107 24.18 -31.81 -32.94
C HIS A 107 23.38 -31.43 -31.68
N THR A 108 22.54 -30.39 -31.77
CA THR A 108 21.32 -30.23 -30.94
C THR A 108 20.18 -29.47 -31.63
N ARG A 109 20.46 -28.44 -32.45
CA ARG A 109 19.41 -27.67 -33.16
C ARG A 109 19.16 -28.18 -34.58
N ARG A 110 17.93 -28.61 -34.86
CA ARG A 110 17.43 -28.86 -36.23
C ARG A 110 16.97 -27.53 -36.83
N VAL A 111 17.72 -27.00 -37.79
CA VAL A 111 17.37 -25.73 -38.48
C VAL A 111 16.77 -26.06 -39.83
N LEU A 112 15.46 -25.82 -39.98
CA LEU A 112 14.81 -25.80 -41.28
C LEU A 112 15.32 -24.59 -42.07
N THR A 113 15.78 -24.81 -43.29
CA THR A 113 16.20 -23.74 -44.19
C THR A 113 14.99 -23.18 -44.95
N THR A 114 15.15 -21.99 -45.52
CA THR A 114 14.18 -21.44 -46.48
C THR A 114 13.97 -22.33 -47.71
N GLU A 115 14.88 -23.24 -48.03
CA GLU A 115 14.72 -24.20 -49.13
C GLU A 115 13.79 -25.36 -48.76
N ASP A 116 13.86 -25.84 -47.52
CA ASP A 116 13.00 -26.91 -47.02
C ASP A 116 11.54 -26.45 -47.03
N VAL A 117 11.30 -25.23 -46.54
CA VAL A 117 9.98 -24.59 -46.50
C VAL A 117 9.47 -24.19 -47.90
N ALA A 118 10.35 -23.68 -48.78
CA ALA A 118 9.94 -23.32 -50.15
C ALA A 118 9.63 -24.54 -51.03
N LYS A 119 10.19 -25.72 -50.72
CA LYS A 119 9.82 -26.98 -51.37
C LYS A 119 8.51 -27.54 -50.83
N ALA A 120 8.32 -27.57 -49.51
CA ALA A 120 7.06 -27.99 -48.89
C ALA A 120 5.86 -27.16 -49.37
N LEU A 121 5.96 -25.83 -49.38
CA LEU A 121 4.92 -24.92 -49.89
C LEU A 121 4.57 -25.12 -51.38
N LYS A 122 5.41 -25.83 -52.14
CA LYS A 122 5.26 -26.00 -53.60
C LYS A 122 4.29 -27.12 -53.99
N GLU A 123 3.97 -28.03 -53.06
CA GLU A 123 2.94 -29.06 -53.26
C GLU A 123 1.53 -28.52 -52.96
N TRP A 124 1.45 -27.44 -52.18
CA TRP A 124 0.20 -26.85 -51.69
C TRP A 124 -0.23 -25.57 -52.43
N ILE A 125 0.61 -24.98 -53.29
CA ILE A 125 0.31 -23.76 -54.05
C ILE A 125 0.53 -24.02 -55.56
N PRO A 126 -0.53 -23.96 -56.41
CA PRO A 126 -0.40 -24.14 -57.85
C PRO A 126 0.57 -23.16 -58.50
N SER A 127 1.33 -23.64 -59.50
CA SER A 127 2.41 -22.88 -60.15
C SER A 127 1.97 -21.66 -60.97
N THR A 128 0.66 -21.49 -61.19
CA THR A 128 0.08 -20.40 -61.98
C THR A 128 0.00 -19.05 -61.26
N ASP A 129 -0.03 -19.04 -59.91
CA ASP A 129 -0.22 -17.81 -59.10
C ASP A 129 1.11 -17.13 -58.69
N ILE A 130 2.23 -17.52 -59.32
CA ILE A 130 3.58 -17.03 -59.00
C ILE A 130 4.12 -16.18 -60.17
N PRO A 131 3.98 -14.84 -60.14
CA PRO A 131 4.45 -13.98 -61.21
C PRO A 131 5.98 -13.83 -61.19
N GLY A 132 6.64 -14.33 -62.25
CA GLY A 132 8.09 -14.27 -62.44
C GLY A 132 8.79 -15.56 -62.01
N GLY A 133 9.19 -16.38 -62.98
CA GLY A 133 9.72 -17.74 -62.79
C GLY A 133 11.15 -17.84 -62.25
N ALA A 134 11.43 -17.28 -61.07
CA ALA A 134 12.63 -17.56 -60.28
C ALA A 134 12.37 -17.26 -58.79
N PHE A 135 12.82 -18.11 -57.87
CA PHE A 135 12.82 -17.81 -56.43
C PHE A 135 14.05 -16.94 -56.09
N PRO A 136 13.90 -15.64 -55.76
CA PRO A 136 15.02 -14.77 -55.42
C PRO A 136 15.31 -14.87 -53.92
N TRP A 137 16.57 -15.06 -53.55
CA TRP A 137 16.94 -15.36 -52.17
C TRP A 137 17.20 -14.10 -51.32
N ALA A 138 17.08 -14.27 -50.00
CA ALA A 138 17.40 -13.32 -48.93
C ALA A 138 16.47 -12.09 -48.73
N ARG A 139 15.29 -12.31 -48.10
CA ARG A 139 14.71 -11.45 -47.04
C ARG A 139 13.53 -12.14 -46.30
N PRO A 140 13.50 -12.19 -44.95
CA PRO A 140 12.42 -12.86 -44.20
C PRO A 140 11.00 -12.35 -44.50
N ARG A 141 10.85 -11.05 -44.82
CA ARG A 141 9.54 -10.44 -45.14
C ARG A 141 8.87 -11.03 -46.39
N GLN A 142 9.62 -11.61 -47.33
CA GLN A 142 9.05 -12.21 -48.53
C GLN A 142 8.49 -13.62 -48.26
N LEU A 143 9.13 -14.40 -47.39
CA LEU A 143 8.60 -15.71 -46.96
C LEU A 143 7.26 -15.54 -46.22
N ALA A 144 7.16 -14.55 -45.32
CA ALA A 144 5.91 -14.22 -44.64
C ALA A 144 4.79 -13.83 -45.63
N SER A 145 5.12 -13.06 -46.67
CA SER A 145 4.17 -12.75 -47.76
C SER A 145 3.69 -13.99 -48.50
N LEU A 146 4.58 -14.96 -48.76
CA LEU A 146 4.24 -16.22 -49.42
C LEU A 146 3.34 -17.11 -48.55
N ILE A 147 3.63 -17.21 -47.25
CA ILE A 147 2.80 -17.95 -46.28
C ILE A 147 1.41 -17.33 -46.18
N CYS A 148 1.30 -16.00 -46.07
CA CYS A 148 0.00 -15.32 -46.06
C CYS A 148 -0.78 -15.53 -47.37
N ARG A 149 -0.12 -15.59 -48.53
CA ARG A 149 -0.78 -15.93 -49.80
C ARG A 149 -1.22 -17.40 -49.86
N GLY A 150 -0.40 -18.34 -49.39
CA GLY A 150 -0.78 -19.75 -49.29
C GLY A 150 -2.01 -19.96 -48.41
N ILE A 151 -2.07 -19.26 -47.26
CA ILE A 151 -3.25 -19.21 -46.38
C ILE A 151 -4.47 -18.65 -47.14
N SER A 152 -4.35 -17.50 -47.83
CA SER A 152 -5.46 -16.95 -48.63
C SER A 152 -5.93 -17.88 -49.75
N ILE A 153 -5.02 -18.57 -50.44
CA ILE A 153 -5.33 -19.51 -51.53
C ILE A 153 -5.96 -20.80 -51.00
N GLY A 154 -5.52 -21.31 -49.83
CA GLY A 154 -6.10 -22.49 -49.17
C GLY A 154 -7.48 -22.25 -48.54
N ILE A 155 -7.81 -21.01 -48.19
CA ILE A 155 -9.15 -20.62 -47.66
C ILE A 155 -10.19 -20.48 -48.78
N LEU A 156 -9.76 -20.03 -49.97
CA LEU A 156 -10.61 -19.70 -51.12
C LEU A 156 -11.55 -20.82 -51.63
N PRO A 157 -11.18 -22.12 -51.59
CA PRO A 157 -12.07 -23.23 -51.95
C PRO A 157 -13.16 -23.49 -50.89
N LEU A 158 -12.82 -23.40 -49.60
CA LEU A 158 -13.75 -23.68 -48.49
C LEU A 158 -14.88 -22.65 -48.45
N ALA A 159 -14.54 -21.37 -48.65
CA ALA A 159 -15.49 -20.27 -48.63
C ALA A 159 -16.31 -20.08 -49.93
N ARG A 160 -16.48 -21.14 -50.74
CA ARG A 160 -17.27 -21.15 -51.99
C ARG A 160 -18.13 -22.41 -52.20
N LEU A 161 -18.18 -23.33 -51.24
CA LEU A 161 -19.00 -24.54 -51.35
C LEU A 161 -20.49 -24.24 -51.09
N PRO A 162 -21.42 -24.70 -51.95
CA PRO A 162 -22.84 -24.78 -51.60
C PRO A 162 -23.06 -25.72 -50.41
N SER A 163 -24.16 -25.51 -49.69
CA SER A 163 -24.62 -26.32 -48.54
C SER A 163 -24.49 -27.83 -48.75
N ASP A 164 -24.80 -28.29 -49.95
CA ASP A 164 -25.06 -29.70 -50.25
C ASP A 164 -23.76 -30.53 -50.35
N LEU A 165 -22.59 -29.88 -50.48
CA LEU A 165 -21.29 -30.58 -50.50
C LEU A 165 -20.70 -30.80 -49.10
N LEU A 166 -21.03 -29.96 -48.12
CA LEU A 166 -20.63 -30.16 -46.71
C LEU A 166 -21.19 -31.48 -46.15
N CYS A 167 -22.30 -31.98 -46.70
CA CYS A 167 -22.94 -33.21 -46.26
C CYS A 167 -22.29 -34.50 -46.81
N LYS A 168 -21.31 -34.42 -47.73
CA LYS A 168 -20.66 -35.60 -48.36
C LYS A 168 -19.27 -35.97 -47.83
N THR A 169 -18.72 -35.20 -46.90
CA THR A 169 -17.49 -35.56 -46.15
C THR A 169 -17.78 -36.44 -44.92
N THR A 170 -19.05 -36.83 -44.72
CA THR A 170 -19.57 -37.68 -43.63
C THR A 170 -19.21 -39.17 -43.76
N ALA A 171 -17.98 -39.47 -44.19
CA ALA A 171 -17.41 -40.83 -44.11
C ALA A 171 -16.78 -41.04 -42.71
N PRO A 172 -17.13 -42.12 -41.98
CA PRO A 172 -16.73 -42.28 -40.58
C PRO A 172 -15.24 -42.62 -40.44
N GLY A 173 -14.42 -41.64 -40.02
CA GLY A 173 -13.01 -41.89 -39.70
C GLY A 173 -12.19 -40.68 -39.23
N PHE A 174 -12.54 -39.45 -39.60
CA PHE A 174 -11.64 -38.30 -39.42
C PHE A 174 -11.71 -37.55 -38.07
N LEU A 175 -12.71 -37.85 -37.23
CA LEU A 175 -12.82 -37.32 -35.86
C LEU A 175 -13.29 -38.43 -34.91
N ARG A 176 -12.32 -39.08 -34.25
CA ARG A 176 -12.54 -39.87 -33.03
C ARG A 176 -11.35 -39.70 -32.09
N TRP A 177 -11.54 -38.88 -31.06
CA TRP A 177 -10.84 -39.07 -29.80
C TRP A 177 -11.58 -40.19 -29.05
N PRO A 178 -10.92 -41.26 -28.56
CA PRO A 178 -11.60 -42.29 -27.79
C PRO A 178 -11.80 -41.82 -26.35
N ASP A 179 -13.05 -41.83 -25.89
CA ASP A 179 -13.40 -41.73 -24.48
C ASP A 179 -14.62 -42.61 -24.19
N ALA A 180 -14.61 -43.34 -23.08
CA ALA A 180 -15.68 -44.23 -22.64
C ALA A 180 -15.42 -44.73 -21.20
N SER A 181 -16.32 -44.40 -20.28
CA SER A 181 -16.31 -44.92 -18.90
C SER A 181 -17.61 -45.66 -18.56
N ALA A 182 -17.48 -46.84 -17.94
CA ALA A 182 -18.55 -47.70 -17.43
C ALA A 182 -17.86 -48.84 -16.63
N GLN A 183 -18.26 -49.30 -15.43
CA GLN A 183 -19.37 -49.02 -14.50
C GLN A 183 -18.82 -49.21 -13.05
N GLY A 184 -19.34 -48.67 -11.94
CA GLY A 184 -20.44 -47.73 -11.70
C GLY A 184 -20.92 -47.77 -10.22
N LYS A 185 -21.72 -46.78 -9.79
CA LYS A 185 -22.38 -46.62 -8.46
C LYS A 185 -21.44 -46.27 -7.27
N GLN A 186 -21.83 -45.51 -6.23
CA GLN A 186 -23.14 -44.90 -5.88
C GLN A 186 -22.98 -43.52 -5.16
N ALA A 187 -24.06 -42.74 -5.04
CA ALA A 187 -24.15 -41.36 -4.51
C ALA A 187 -23.75 -41.20 -3.00
N VAL A 188 -23.59 -40.01 -2.36
CA VAL A 188 -24.12 -38.61 -2.49
C VAL A 188 -23.02 -37.63 -1.98
N GLY A 189 -22.90 -36.31 -2.26
CA GLY A 189 -23.65 -35.32 -3.06
C GLY A 189 -23.17 -33.87 -2.79
N ASP A 190 -24.07 -32.88 -2.86
CA ASP A 190 -24.07 -31.43 -2.52
C ASP A 190 -22.80 -30.77 -1.90
N SER A 191 -22.32 -29.57 -2.29
CA SER A 191 -23.08 -28.38 -2.75
C SER A 191 -22.22 -27.31 -3.47
N ALA A 192 -22.90 -26.31 -4.06
CA ALA A 192 -22.44 -24.92 -4.30
C ALA A 192 -21.27 -24.66 -5.28
N TRP A 193 -21.52 -24.78 -6.58
CA TRP A 193 -20.71 -24.16 -7.65
C TRP A 193 -21.57 -23.37 -8.65
N GLU A 194 -22.52 -22.56 -8.15
CA GLU A 194 -23.42 -21.81 -9.03
C GLU A 194 -23.80 -20.41 -8.46
N SER A 195 -22.81 -19.52 -8.35
CA SER A 195 -23.07 -18.09 -8.13
C SER A 195 -21.97 -17.19 -8.67
N LYS A 196 -22.29 -16.58 -9.82
CA LYS A 196 -21.72 -15.33 -10.37
C LYS A 196 -20.25 -15.36 -10.79
N MET A 197 -20.05 -15.77 -12.04
CA MET A 197 -19.13 -15.02 -12.90
C MET A 197 -19.72 -13.62 -13.18
N MET A 198 -18.86 -12.59 -13.28
CA MET A 198 -19.08 -11.29 -13.93
C MET A 198 -20.28 -10.39 -13.51
N MET A 199 -19.99 -9.18 -13.03
CA MET A 199 -20.09 -7.98 -13.91
C MET A 199 -19.51 -6.68 -13.33
N ASN A 200 -18.73 -5.99 -14.18
CA ASN A 200 -18.68 -4.53 -14.38
C ASN A 200 -18.33 -3.54 -13.24
N SER A 201 -17.01 -3.32 -13.10
CA SER A 201 -16.32 -2.04 -13.44
C SER A 201 -16.60 -0.70 -12.71
N ARG A 202 -15.55 0.16 -12.65
CA ARG A 202 -15.48 1.55 -12.12
C ARG A 202 -15.37 1.60 -10.58
N ARG A 203 -14.50 2.42 -9.93
CA ARG A 203 -13.50 3.46 -10.32
C ARG A 203 -12.19 3.21 -9.49
N LEU A 204 -10.98 3.56 -9.94
CA LEU A 204 -10.27 4.86 -9.78
C LEU A 204 -10.41 5.51 -8.38
N ALA A 205 -9.38 6.00 -7.70
CA ALA A 205 -7.93 6.12 -8.00
C ALA A 205 -7.11 6.02 -6.68
N SER A 206 -5.79 5.80 -6.65
CA SER A 206 -4.72 6.74 -7.04
C SER A 206 -3.35 6.12 -6.66
N ALA A 207 -2.16 6.62 -7.06
CA ALA A 207 -1.81 7.87 -7.75
C ALA A 207 -0.66 7.69 -8.77
N ASN A 208 -0.48 8.70 -9.63
CA ASN A 208 0.50 8.73 -10.72
C ASN A 208 1.97 8.70 -10.25
N ARG A 209 2.84 8.12 -11.08
CA ARG A 209 4.00 8.86 -11.63
C ARG A 209 4.20 8.52 -13.11
N ILE A 210 4.22 9.56 -13.95
CA ILE A 210 4.64 9.47 -15.36
C ILE A 210 6.15 9.72 -15.39
N GLN A 211 6.90 8.83 -16.04
CA GLN A 211 8.26 9.14 -16.50
C GLN A 211 8.45 8.57 -17.90
N THR A 212 8.67 9.46 -18.86
CA THR A 212 8.94 9.13 -20.27
C THR A 212 10.41 8.75 -20.44
N THR A 213 10.70 7.51 -20.83
CA THR A 213 12.04 7.06 -21.17
C THR A 213 12.25 7.06 -22.69
N VAL A 214 13.21 7.87 -23.15
CA VAL A 214 13.81 7.80 -24.49
C VAL A 214 15.29 7.45 -24.28
N PRO A 215 15.86 6.47 -25.00
CA PRO A 215 17.11 5.83 -24.58
C PRO A 215 18.38 6.64 -24.95
N CYS A 216 19.29 6.77 -23.99
CA CYS A 216 20.64 7.28 -24.26
C CYS A 216 21.51 6.23 -25.00
N LYS A 217 22.35 6.71 -25.92
CA LYS A 217 23.49 6.00 -26.49
C LYS A 217 24.66 6.98 -26.65
N ALA A 218 25.87 6.42 -26.68
CA ALA A 218 27.17 7.08 -26.71
C ALA A 218 27.64 7.72 -25.37
N LEU A 219 28.95 7.75 -25.04
CA LEU A 219 30.02 6.72 -25.02
C LEU A 219 31.35 7.39 -24.58
N ARG A 220 32.06 6.76 -23.63
CA ARG A 220 33.54 6.87 -23.37
C ARG A 220 34.09 8.19 -22.79
N GLY A 221 35.27 8.07 -22.16
CA GLY A 221 35.96 9.10 -21.34
C GLY A 221 35.85 8.76 -19.85
N ILE A 222 36.78 8.06 -19.16
CA ILE A 222 38.25 8.19 -19.05
C ILE A 222 38.59 9.60 -18.51
N SER A 223 39.16 9.79 -17.30
CA SER A 223 39.63 8.83 -16.26
C SER A 223 39.90 9.51 -14.90
N ARG A 224 40.09 8.71 -13.83
CA ARG A 224 40.99 8.89 -12.64
C ARG A 224 41.08 10.28 -11.95
N GLY A 225 41.00 10.40 -10.62
CA GLY A 225 41.03 9.35 -9.60
C GLY A 225 40.83 9.84 -8.14
N ARG A 226 41.23 9.00 -7.16
CA ARG A 226 40.93 9.10 -5.71
C ARG A 226 41.76 10.16 -4.96
N ALA A 227 41.13 10.92 -4.04
CA ALA A 227 41.58 11.25 -2.65
C ALA A 227 40.46 12.09 -1.96
N PHE A 228 39.82 11.67 -0.87
CA PHE A 228 40.23 11.67 0.56
C PHE A 228 40.59 13.09 1.09
N VAL A 229 39.79 13.76 1.97
CA VAL A 229 39.40 13.47 3.39
C VAL A 229 40.35 14.15 4.40
N PRO A 230 39.91 14.77 5.54
CA PRO A 230 38.62 15.40 5.89
C PRO A 230 38.75 16.81 6.56
N SER A 231 37.61 17.39 6.99
CA SER A 231 37.40 18.31 8.16
C SER A 231 38.40 19.43 8.54
N VAL A 232 37.89 20.65 8.78
CA VAL A 232 38.16 21.49 9.99
C VAL A 232 37.17 22.68 10.05
N ARG A 233 36.95 23.26 11.24
CA ARG A 233 36.14 24.48 11.46
C ARG A 233 36.94 25.76 11.18
N ALA A 234 36.33 26.76 10.54
CA ALA A 234 36.67 28.19 10.70
C ALA A 234 35.48 29.08 10.30
N GLU A 235 35.36 30.26 10.92
CA GLU A 235 34.40 31.31 10.56
C GLU A 235 35.06 32.35 9.65
N ALA A 236 34.37 32.81 8.60
CA ALA A 236 34.68 34.06 7.90
C ALA A 236 33.47 34.57 7.10
N ALA A 237 33.30 35.89 7.03
CA ALA A 237 32.29 36.57 6.21
C ALA A 237 32.81 36.83 4.77
N PRO A 238 31.93 37.03 3.76
CA PRO A 238 32.32 37.03 2.35
C PRO A 238 32.68 38.43 1.79
N PRO A 239 33.59 38.49 0.80
CA PRO A 239 33.63 39.55 -0.21
C PRO A 239 32.92 39.11 -1.52
N ALA A 240 32.51 40.09 -2.34
CA ALA A 240 31.71 39.86 -3.56
C ALA A 240 32.54 39.82 -4.86
N GLY A 241 32.01 39.22 -5.94
CA GLY A 241 32.61 39.34 -7.28
C GLY A 241 31.93 38.57 -8.43
N ALA A 242 31.37 39.31 -9.39
CA ALA A 242 31.22 38.98 -10.83
C ALA A 242 30.57 37.64 -11.29
N ALA A 243 29.23 37.68 -11.41
CA ALA A 243 28.43 37.40 -12.62
C ALA A 243 28.75 36.21 -13.59
N THR A 244 27.74 35.37 -13.83
CA THR A 244 27.49 34.68 -15.12
C THR A 244 26.02 34.82 -15.55
N ALA A 245 25.73 34.56 -16.82
CA ALA A 245 24.48 34.93 -17.52
C ALA A 245 23.33 33.88 -17.38
N PRO A 246 22.07 34.19 -17.77
CA PRO A 246 20.88 33.59 -17.14
C PRO A 246 20.35 32.30 -17.80
N ALA A 247 19.59 31.54 -17.00
CA ALA A 247 18.71 30.46 -17.43
C ALA A 247 17.34 31.00 -17.95
N PRO A 248 16.62 30.26 -18.81
CA PRO A 248 15.32 30.70 -19.37
C PRO A 248 14.19 30.73 -18.31
N PRO A 249 13.13 31.54 -18.53
CA PRO A 249 12.13 31.84 -17.52
C PRO A 249 11.16 30.68 -17.24
N ALA A 250 10.79 30.54 -15.96
CA ALA A 250 9.65 29.72 -15.53
C ALA A 250 8.31 30.38 -15.88
N PRO A 251 7.19 29.62 -15.93
CA PRO A 251 5.86 30.18 -16.24
C PRO A 251 5.44 31.26 -15.24
N GLN A 252 4.88 32.36 -15.75
CA GLN A 252 4.39 33.47 -14.92
C GLN A 252 3.14 33.03 -14.14
N VAL A 253 3.28 32.84 -12.82
CA VAL A 253 2.15 32.94 -11.89
C VAL A 253 1.74 34.41 -11.84
N ALA A 254 0.46 34.69 -12.09
CA ALA A 254 -0.05 36.07 -12.10
C ALA A 254 0.20 36.75 -10.75
N ALA A 255 0.76 37.96 -10.78
CA ALA A 255 1.05 38.72 -9.58
C ALA A 255 -0.25 39.06 -8.81
N PRO A 256 -0.24 39.06 -7.47
CA PRO A 256 -1.37 39.54 -6.69
C PRO A 256 -1.63 41.03 -7.01
N PRO A 257 -2.90 41.49 -7.03
CA PRO A 257 -3.23 42.87 -7.37
C PRO A 257 -2.58 43.85 -6.39
N ALA A 258 -2.20 45.02 -6.92
CA ALA A 258 -1.38 46.00 -6.23
C ALA A 258 -2.02 46.53 -4.93
N HIS A 259 -1.15 47.00 -4.03
CA HIS A 259 -1.46 47.49 -2.68
C HIS A 259 -2.79 48.23 -2.55
N VAL A 260 -3.73 47.61 -1.82
CA VAL A 260 -4.82 48.34 -1.16
C VAL A 260 -4.18 49.41 -0.25
N LYS A 261 -4.67 50.65 -0.35
CA LYS A 261 -4.17 51.77 0.47
C LYS A 261 -4.28 51.42 1.95
N ALA A 262 -3.31 51.87 2.75
CA ALA A 262 -3.25 51.57 4.17
C ALA A 262 -4.53 52.03 4.90
N ASP A 263 -5.24 51.07 5.49
CA ASP A 263 -6.25 51.35 6.51
C ASP A 263 -5.60 52.11 7.67
N LYS A 264 -6.42 52.91 8.37
CA LYS A 264 -6.00 53.81 9.46
C LYS A 264 -5.03 53.13 10.43
N VAL A 265 -4.00 53.88 10.85
CA VAL A 265 -3.16 53.53 12.00
C VAL A 265 -4.08 53.16 13.17
N ARG A 266 -3.87 51.96 13.72
CA ARG A 266 -4.66 51.44 14.83
C ARG A 266 -3.99 51.85 16.13
N ASP A 267 -4.79 52.31 17.08
CA ASP A 267 -4.29 52.69 18.39
C ASP A 267 -3.58 51.49 19.06
N PRO A 268 -2.42 51.71 19.71
CA PRO A 268 -1.72 50.65 20.43
C PRO A 268 -2.55 50.15 21.61
N VAL A 269 -2.25 48.94 22.10
CA VAL A 269 -2.79 48.45 23.37
C VAL A 269 -2.39 49.44 24.47
N SER A 270 -3.30 49.80 25.38
CA SER A 270 -2.91 50.59 26.55
C SER A 270 -2.05 49.76 27.51
N ASP A 271 -1.08 50.39 28.19
CA ASP A 271 -0.21 49.69 29.13
C ASP A 271 -0.99 49.00 30.26
N ASP A 272 -2.10 49.60 30.70
CA ASP A 272 -3.02 49.05 31.71
C ASP A 272 -3.74 47.76 31.22
N GLU A 273 -4.21 47.71 29.97
CA GLU A 273 -4.72 46.47 29.37
C GLU A 273 -3.64 45.37 29.30
N LEU A 274 -2.40 45.72 28.94
CA LEU A 274 -1.28 44.77 28.89
C LEU A 274 -0.89 44.26 30.29
N VAL A 275 -0.89 45.13 31.30
CA VAL A 275 -0.63 44.74 32.70
C VAL A 275 -1.73 43.80 33.21
N LYS A 276 -3.00 44.10 32.94
CA LYS A 276 -4.14 43.23 33.29
C LYS A 276 -4.05 41.87 32.60
N LEU A 277 -3.73 41.84 31.30
CA LEU A 277 -3.55 40.60 30.55
C LEU A 277 -2.40 39.74 31.10
N LYS A 278 -1.23 40.32 31.38
CA LYS A 278 -0.09 39.63 32.02
C LYS A 278 -0.47 39.07 33.40
N GLY A 279 -1.23 39.82 34.19
CA GLY A 279 -1.76 39.36 35.47
C GLY A 279 -2.67 38.14 35.34
N ILE A 280 -3.54 38.11 34.33
CA ILE A 280 -4.40 36.95 34.02
C ILE A 280 -3.56 35.75 33.59
N LEU A 281 -2.64 35.93 32.62
CA LEU A 281 -1.76 34.87 32.11
C LEU A 281 -0.98 34.17 33.23
N SER A 282 -0.37 34.96 34.13
CA SER A 282 0.39 34.46 35.28
C SER A 282 -0.46 33.58 36.21
N ARG A 283 -1.65 34.06 36.62
CA ARG A 283 -2.55 33.28 37.50
C ARG A 283 -3.15 32.07 36.79
N SER A 284 -3.52 32.17 35.52
CA SER A 284 -4.01 31.02 34.73
C SER A 284 -2.94 29.94 34.54
N LYS A 285 -1.66 30.31 34.46
CA LYS A 285 -0.53 29.37 34.44
C LYS A 285 -0.33 28.66 35.79
N ALA A 286 -0.39 29.42 36.89
CA ALA A 286 -0.31 28.84 38.25
C ALA A 286 -1.51 27.91 38.55
N ALA A 287 -2.72 28.32 38.18
CA ALA A 287 -3.94 27.51 38.30
C ALA A 287 -3.85 26.20 37.50
N GLN A 288 -3.30 26.25 36.28
CA GLN A 288 -3.08 25.08 35.45
C GLN A 288 -2.04 24.13 36.05
N ALA A 289 -0.91 24.65 36.53
CA ALA A 289 0.13 23.84 37.15
C ALA A 289 -0.42 23.05 38.35
N ALA A 290 -1.21 23.70 39.22
CA ALA A 290 -1.91 23.02 40.31
C ALA A 290 -2.91 21.95 39.78
N TYR A 291 -3.79 22.32 38.85
CA TYR A 291 -4.84 21.43 38.35
C TYR A 291 -4.31 20.25 37.51
N SER A 292 -3.10 20.35 36.95
CA SER A 292 -2.42 19.25 36.25
C SER A 292 -2.24 17.99 37.12
N THR A 293 -2.13 18.17 38.44
CA THR A 293 -1.88 17.10 39.43
C THR A 293 -3.13 16.34 39.86
N PHE A 294 -4.34 16.78 39.46
CA PHE A 294 -5.59 16.23 39.96
C PHE A 294 -5.89 14.83 39.38
N THR A 295 -6.50 13.97 40.20
CA THR A 295 -6.93 12.63 39.78
C THR A 295 -8.13 12.68 38.82
N GLN A 296 -8.44 11.57 38.16
CA GLN A 296 -9.60 11.49 37.25
C GLN A 296 -10.90 11.81 37.99
N GLU A 297 -11.04 11.34 39.22
CA GLU A 297 -12.25 11.46 40.06
C GLU A 297 -12.48 12.91 40.49
N GLN A 298 -11.40 13.65 40.82
CA GLN A 298 -11.47 15.07 41.12
C GLN A 298 -11.87 15.88 39.88
N VAL A 299 -11.22 15.63 38.74
CA VAL A 299 -11.52 16.26 37.44
C VAL A 299 -12.98 15.99 37.02
N ASP A 300 -13.47 14.77 37.21
CA ASP A 300 -14.81 14.37 36.78
C ASP A 300 -15.91 14.92 37.71
N THR A 301 -15.59 15.10 39.00
CA THR A 301 -16.44 15.82 39.96
C THR A 301 -16.61 17.29 39.57
N ILE A 302 -15.49 17.96 39.27
CA ILE A 302 -15.45 19.35 38.81
C ILE A 302 -16.20 19.53 37.48
N PHE A 303 -15.93 18.65 36.50
CA PHE A 303 -16.59 18.63 35.19
C PHE A 303 -18.11 18.46 35.31
N LYS A 304 -18.58 17.59 36.22
CA LYS A 304 -20.01 17.39 36.50
C LYS A 304 -20.66 18.63 37.11
N ALA A 305 -20.06 19.22 38.13
CA ALA A 305 -20.60 20.42 38.79
C ALA A 305 -20.70 21.61 37.81
N ALA A 306 -19.63 21.84 37.05
CA ALA A 306 -19.54 22.85 36.01
C ALA A 306 -20.63 22.69 34.93
N ALA A 307 -20.87 21.46 34.45
CA ALA A 307 -21.88 21.18 33.44
C ALA A 307 -23.31 21.38 33.96
N LEU A 308 -23.60 20.94 35.19
CA LEU A 308 -24.90 21.13 35.83
C LEU A 308 -25.25 22.61 36.01
N ALA A 309 -24.31 23.43 36.49
CA ALA A 309 -24.52 24.87 36.66
C ALA A 309 -24.78 25.58 35.31
N ALA A 310 -24.02 25.24 34.27
CA ALA A 310 -24.23 25.76 32.91
C ALA A 310 -25.62 25.40 32.35
N ASN A 311 -26.06 24.15 32.54
CA ASN A 311 -27.36 23.68 32.09
C ASN A 311 -28.52 24.33 32.86
N GLN A 312 -28.37 24.56 34.17
CA GLN A 312 -29.34 25.32 34.96
C GLN A 312 -29.44 26.78 34.49
N ALA A 313 -28.29 27.41 34.19
CA ALA A 313 -28.21 28.80 33.71
C ALA A 313 -28.63 29.01 32.24
N ARG A 314 -29.04 27.96 31.51
CA ARG A 314 -29.31 28.02 30.06
C ARG A 314 -30.29 29.12 29.63
N ILE A 315 -31.31 29.42 30.43
CA ILE A 315 -32.36 30.42 30.14
C ILE A 315 -31.88 31.86 30.36
N PRO A 316 -31.37 32.28 31.54
CA PRO A 316 -30.86 33.64 31.72
C PRO A 316 -29.69 33.95 30.75
N LEU A 317 -28.80 32.99 30.48
CA LEU A 317 -27.73 33.16 29.50
C LEU A 317 -28.26 33.36 28.07
N ALA A 318 -29.28 32.59 27.66
CA ALA A 318 -29.90 32.76 26.35
C ALA A 318 -30.58 34.13 26.17
N LYS A 319 -31.33 34.59 27.19
CA LYS A 319 -31.93 35.93 27.23
C LYS A 319 -30.86 37.03 27.10
N MET A 320 -29.80 36.94 27.89
CA MET A 320 -28.70 37.92 27.87
C MET A 320 -27.99 37.96 26.52
N ALA A 321 -27.78 36.80 25.87
CA ALA A 321 -27.15 36.72 24.57
C ALA A 321 -28.00 37.36 23.44
N VAL A 322 -29.32 37.15 23.42
CA VAL A 322 -30.22 37.85 22.48
C VAL A 322 -30.21 39.36 22.73
N GLN A 323 -30.33 39.78 24.00
CA GLN A 323 -30.36 41.19 24.40
C GLN A 323 -29.08 41.95 24.07
N GLU A 324 -27.89 41.35 24.27
CA GLU A 324 -26.62 42.02 24.01
C GLU A 324 -26.26 42.03 22.50
N THR A 325 -26.48 40.93 21.80
CA THR A 325 -26.02 40.80 20.39
C THR A 325 -27.00 41.41 19.38
N GLY A 326 -28.30 41.41 19.72
CA GLY A 326 -29.41 41.66 18.79
C GLY A 326 -29.69 40.51 17.81
N MET A 327 -29.13 39.32 18.03
CA MET A 327 -29.14 38.21 17.06
C MET A 327 -29.85 36.96 17.59
N GLY A 328 -30.66 36.33 16.75
CA GLY A 328 -31.19 34.98 16.93
C GLY A 328 -32.48 34.89 17.76
N VAL A 329 -32.74 33.70 18.29
CA VAL A 329 -33.98 33.31 18.99
C VAL A 329 -33.63 32.80 20.40
N MET A 330 -34.41 33.20 21.41
CA MET A 330 -34.08 32.94 22.82
C MET A 330 -34.18 31.44 23.13
N GLU A 331 -35.25 30.80 22.66
CA GLU A 331 -35.56 29.39 22.76
C GLU A 331 -34.47 28.52 22.11
N ASP A 332 -33.99 28.89 20.92
CA ASP A 332 -32.91 28.16 20.25
C ASP A 332 -31.56 28.35 20.96
N LYS A 333 -31.29 29.52 21.54
CA LYS A 333 -30.12 29.71 22.41
C LYS A 333 -30.23 28.92 23.73
N VAL A 334 -31.44 28.66 24.25
CA VAL A 334 -31.64 27.72 25.37
C VAL A 334 -31.22 26.30 24.96
N ILE A 335 -31.64 25.84 23.78
CA ILE A 335 -31.25 24.54 23.23
C ILE A 335 -29.73 24.47 23.01
N LYS A 336 -29.10 25.53 22.48
CA LYS A 336 -27.64 25.60 22.27
C LYS A 336 -26.85 25.59 23.58
N ASN A 337 -27.33 26.27 24.62
CA ASN A 337 -26.71 26.24 25.96
C ASN A 337 -26.87 24.86 26.63
N HIS A 338 -28.01 24.20 26.45
CA HIS A 338 -28.28 22.83 26.92
C HIS A 338 -27.38 21.80 26.20
N PHE A 339 -27.27 21.86 24.88
CA PHE A 339 -26.33 21.05 24.09
C PHE A 339 -24.88 21.24 24.56
N ALA A 340 -24.44 22.50 24.67
CA ALA A 340 -23.08 22.84 25.10
C ALA A 340 -22.71 22.36 26.51
N SER A 341 -23.69 22.01 27.35
CA SER A 341 -23.48 21.53 28.73
C SER A 341 -23.76 20.04 28.88
N GLU A 342 -24.99 19.59 28.59
CA GLU A 342 -25.44 18.23 28.91
C GLU A 342 -24.97 17.17 27.90
N TYR A 343 -24.95 17.47 26.60
CA TYR A 343 -24.41 16.53 25.60
C TYR A 343 -22.89 16.41 25.73
N ILE A 344 -22.19 17.54 25.91
CA ILE A 344 -20.74 17.57 26.17
C ILE A 344 -20.39 16.78 27.45
N TYR A 345 -21.16 16.94 28.52
CA TYR A 345 -20.98 16.13 29.73
C TYR A 345 -21.23 14.64 29.47
N ASN A 346 -22.38 14.28 28.88
CA ASN A 346 -22.76 12.89 28.68
C ASN A 346 -21.80 12.12 27.76
N LYS A 347 -21.25 12.78 26.74
CA LYS A 347 -20.23 12.21 25.85
C LYS A 347 -18.91 11.94 26.59
N TYR A 348 -18.38 12.94 27.30
CA TYR A 348 -16.99 12.89 27.79
C TYR A 348 -16.83 12.51 29.26
N LYS A 349 -17.92 12.32 30.02
CA LYS A 349 -17.86 11.93 31.45
C LYS A 349 -16.94 10.72 31.70
N HIS A 350 -17.01 9.68 30.88
CA HIS A 350 -16.19 8.47 31.04
C HIS A 350 -14.88 8.46 30.23
N THR A 351 -14.54 9.53 29.50
CA THR A 351 -13.26 9.62 28.79
C THR A 351 -12.11 9.69 29.80
N LYS A 352 -11.13 8.79 29.70
CA LYS A 352 -9.88 8.91 30.48
C LYS A 352 -9.06 10.08 29.96
N THR A 353 -8.70 11.00 30.85
CA THR A 353 -7.94 12.23 30.57
C THR A 353 -6.82 12.49 31.58
N CYS A 354 -6.67 11.62 32.59
CA CYS A 354 -5.64 11.66 33.61
C CYS A 354 -4.81 10.36 33.62
N GLY A 355 -3.50 10.47 33.82
CA GLY A 355 -2.61 9.32 33.99
C GLY A 355 -2.56 8.38 32.77
N VAL A 356 -2.50 7.07 33.02
CA VAL A 356 -2.47 6.03 31.97
C VAL A 356 -3.85 5.87 31.33
N VAL A 357 -3.96 6.26 30.06
CA VAL A 357 -5.22 6.20 29.30
C VAL A 357 -5.35 4.93 28.45
N ASP A 358 -4.22 4.34 28.05
CA ASP A 358 -4.12 3.15 27.19
C ASP A 358 -2.87 2.33 27.60
N SER A 359 -2.92 1.00 27.48
CA SER A 359 -1.88 0.10 28.00
C SER A 359 -1.89 -1.27 27.31
N ASP A 360 -0.73 -1.67 26.80
CA ASP A 360 -0.38 -3.01 26.32
C ASP A 360 0.85 -3.52 27.08
N PRO A 361 0.67 -4.21 28.23
CA PRO A 361 1.77 -4.76 29.00
C PRO A 361 2.59 -5.82 28.24
N ALA A 362 1.98 -6.52 27.28
CA ALA A 362 2.62 -7.58 26.52
C ALA A 362 3.60 -6.99 25.48
N GLY A 363 3.13 -6.06 24.66
CA GLY A 363 3.97 -5.25 23.78
C GLY A 363 4.90 -4.29 24.52
N GLY A 364 4.71 -4.10 25.83
CA GLY A 364 5.54 -3.24 26.67
C GLY A 364 5.35 -1.75 26.40
N MET A 365 4.15 -1.34 26.00
CA MET A 365 3.79 0.05 25.74
C MET A 365 2.63 0.50 26.63
N TYR A 366 2.69 1.71 27.15
CA TYR A 366 1.50 2.39 27.68
C TYR A 366 1.52 3.88 27.33
N LYS A 367 0.34 4.51 27.36
CA LYS A 367 0.17 5.92 26.97
C LYS A 367 -0.35 6.74 28.13
N VAL A 368 0.33 7.84 28.43
CA VAL A 368 0.00 8.78 29.52
C VAL A 368 -0.53 10.08 28.92
N ALA A 369 -1.72 10.49 29.36
CA ALA A 369 -2.30 11.77 28.94
C ALA A 369 -1.86 12.91 29.86
N GLU A 370 -1.44 14.02 29.26
CA GLU A 370 -1.11 15.27 29.95
C GLU A 370 -1.89 16.44 29.36
N PRO A 371 -2.22 17.48 30.17
CA PRO A 371 -2.73 18.73 29.63
C PRO A 371 -1.74 19.35 28.65
N ILE A 372 -2.25 20.19 27.74
CA ILE A 372 -1.40 21.01 26.86
C ILE A 372 -0.89 22.26 27.60
N GLY A 373 -1.68 22.85 28.50
CA GLY A 373 -1.29 23.99 29.33
C GLY A 373 -2.38 25.06 29.38
N VAL A 374 -1.99 26.32 29.12
CA VAL A 374 -2.93 27.47 29.12
C VAL A 374 -3.56 27.59 27.73
N VAL A 375 -4.88 27.56 27.66
CA VAL A 375 -5.63 27.65 26.40
C VAL A 375 -6.20 29.05 26.20
N ALA A 376 -5.91 29.69 25.06
CA ALA A 376 -6.56 30.92 24.63
C ALA A 376 -7.84 30.60 23.84
N GLY A 377 -9.01 30.93 24.38
CA GLY A 377 -10.30 30.61 23.78
C GLY A 377 -10.99 31.82 23.15
N ILE A 378 -10.89 31.97 21.82
CA ILE A 378 -11.59 33.04 21.10
C ILE A 378 -13.07 32.67 20.90
N VAL A 379 -14.00 33.59 21.19
CA VAL A 379 -15.45 33.34 21.18
C VAL A 379 -16.19 34.23 20.16
N PRO A 380 -17.07 33.69 19.30
CA PRO A 380 -17.77 34.46 18.26
C PRO A 380 -19.05 35.12 18.80
N THR A 381 -19.51 36.17 18.12
CA THR A 381 -20.74 36.90 18.49
C THR A 381 -22.04 36.12 18.26
N THR A 382 -22.02 35.03 17.49
CA THR A 382 -23.20 34.22 17.12
C THR A 382 -23.54 33.15 18.16
N ASN A 383 -22.52 32.55 18.77
CA ASN A 383 -22.62 31.43 19.71
C ASN A 383 -22.00 31.73 21.10
N PRO A 384 -22.12 32.95 21.66
CA PRO A 384 -21.21 33.42 22.71
C PRO A 384 -21.23 32.57 23.99
N THR A 385 -22.41 32.41 24.58
CA THR A 385 -22.62 31.64 25.82
C THR A 385 -22.32 30.17 25.63
N SER A 386 -22.85 29.57 24.56
CA SER A 386 -22.70 28.15 24.26
C SER A 386 -21.26 27.76 23.95
N THR A 387 -20.51 28.58 23.20
CA THR A 387 -19.09 28.32 22.91
C THR A 387 -18.21 28.53 24.15
N ALA A 388 -18.54 29.49 25.04
CA ALA A 388 -17.85 29.65 26.32
C ALA A 388 -18.01 28.42 27.23
N ILE A 389 -19.25 27.94 27.41
CA ILE A 389 -19.56 26.72 28.18
C ILE A 389 -18.79 25.53 27.60
N PHE A 390 -18.93 25.28 26.30
CA PHE A 390 -18.27 24.17 25.60
C PHE A 390 -16.75 24.16 25.81
N LYS A 391 -16.06 25.31 25.62
CA LYS A 391 -14.60 25.39 25.80
C LYS A 391 -14.18 25.22 27.25
N ALA A 392 -14.91 25.82 28.19
CA ALA A 392 -14.63 25.71 29.61
C ALA A 392 -14.77 24.27 30.11
N LEU A 393 -15.84 23.57 29.71
CA LEU A 393 -16.04 22.16 30.05
C LEU A 393 -14.97 21.24 29.47
N LEU A 394 -14.56 21.44 28.20
CA LEU A 394 -13.45 20.68 27.62
C LEU A 394 -12.12 20.92 28.33
N CYS A 395 -11.77 22.18 28.66
CA CYS A 395 -10.52 22.49 29.37
C CYS A 395 -10.52 21.90 30.78
N LEU A 396 -11.65 22.00 31.51
CA LEU A 396 -11.80 21.40 32.84
C LEU A 396 -11.61 19.87 32.81
N LYS A 397 -12.25 19.16 31.87
CA LYS A 397 -12.11 17.69 31.72
C LYS A 397 -10.68 17.26 31.33
N THR A 398 -9.84 18.17 30.84
CA THR A 398 -8.49 17.88 30.32
C THR A 398 -7.35 18.50 31.13
N ARG A 399 -7.62 19.04 32.33
CA ARG A 399 -6.63 19.66 33.24
C ARG A 399 -5.92 20.91 32.66
N ASN A 400 -6.55 21.57 31.70
CA ASN A 400 -6.06 22.83 31.11
C ASN A 400 -6.71 24.04 31.80
N SER A 401 -6.00 25.18 31.84
CA SER A 401 -6.65 26.46 32.14
C SER A 401 -7.12 27.14 30.86
N LEU A 402 -8.09 28.05 30.97
CA LEU A 402 -8.72 28.70 29.84
C LEU A 402 -8.81 30.21 30.06
N ILE A 403 -8.26 30.98 29.13
CA ILE A 403 -8.44 32.43 29.04
C ILE A 403 -9.36 32.72 27.86
N LEU A 404 -10.61 33.09 28.13
CA LEU A 404 -11.60 33.43 27.10
C LEU A 404 -11.42 34.87 26.60
N CYS A 405 -11.34 35.05 25.29
CA CYS A 405 -11.39 36.35 24.64
C CYS A 405 -12.76 36.50 23.92
N PRO A 406 -13.71 37.24 24.50
CA PRO A 406 -15.02 37.44 23.89
C PRO A 406 -14.98 38.38 22.68
N HIS A 407 -15.92 38.22 21.76
CA HIS A 407 -16.19 39.24 20.76
C HIS A 407 -16.83 40.49 21.42
N PRO A 408 -16.45 41.73 21.07
CA PRO A 408 -16.95 42.94 21.76
C PRO A 408 -18.48 43.11 21.77
N ARG A 409 -19.18 42.68 20.71
CA ARG A 409 -20.67 42.68 20.65
C ARG A 409 -21.36 41.61 21.51
N ALA A 410 -20.60 40.83 22.30
CA ALA A 410 -21.12 39.72 23.09
C ALA A 410 -20.33 39.51 24.41
N ALA A 411 -19.68 40.57 24.91
CA ALA A 411 -18.74 40.47 26.03
C ALA A 411 -19.43 40.04 27.33
N LYS A 412 -20.55 40.68 27.70
CA LYS A 412 -21.22 40.48 28.99
C LYS A 412 -21.82 39.08 29.09
N CYS A 413 -22.50 38.58 28.05
CA CYS A 413 -23.08 37.25 28.05
C CYS A 413 -22.01 36.14 28.01
N THR A 414 -20.91 36.34 27.26
CA THR A 414 -19.76 35.40 27.25
C THR A 414 -19.12 35.32 28.64
N ILE A 415 -18.86 36.48 29.27
CA ILE A 415 -18.27 36.57 30.61
C ILE A 415 -19.21 36.01 31.68
N ALA A 416 -20.52 36.23 31.57
CA ALA A 416 -21.50 35.65 32.50
C ALA A 416 -21.51 34.11 32.43
N ALA A 417 -21.48 33.54 31.22
CA ALA A 417 -21.35 32.09 31.05
C ALA A 417 -20.03 31.56 31.63
N ALA A 418 -18.91 32.26 31.38
CA ALA A 418 -17.60 31.90 31.90
C ALA A 418 -17.53 31.93 33.43
N ARG A 419 -18.09 32.96 34.09
CA ARG A 419 -18.16 33.06 35.55
C ARG A 419 -18.99 31.92 36.15
N ILE A 420 -20.18 31.62 35.61
CA ILE A 420 -21.02 30.53 36.12
C ILE A 420 -20.30 29.17 36.06
N VAL A 421 -19.59 28.87 34.97
CA VAL A 421 -18.83 27.62 34.84
C VAL A 421 -17.62 27.60 35.77
N ARG A 422 -16.88 28.72 35.89
CA ARG A 422 -15.75 28.88 36.81
C ARG A 422 -16.18 28.70 38.26
N ASP A 423 -17.20 29.41 38.70
CA ASP A 423 -17.59 29.49 40.11
C ASP A 423 -18.13 28.14 40.60
N ALA A 424 -18.85 27.40 39.73
CA ALA A 424 -19.25 26.03 39.99
C ALA A 424 -18.07 25.02 40.00
N ALA A 425 -17.08 25.21 39.12
CA ALA A 425 -15.86 24.39 39.13
C ALA A 425 -15.02 24.61 40.39
N VAL A 426 -14.87 25.87 40.82
CA VAL A 426 -14.13 26.25 42.03
C VAL A 426 -14.84 25.77 43.29
N ALA A 427 -16.17 25.86 43.36
CA ALA A 427 -16.96 25.27 44.44
C ALA A 427 -16.84 23.73 44.51
N ALA A 428 -16.50 23.07 43.40
CA ALA A 428 -16.19 21.64 43.33
C ALA A 428 -14.69 21.30 43.53
N GLY A 429 -13.84 22.29 43.87
CA GLY A 429 -12.42 22.10 44.20
C GLY A 429 -11.41 22.53 43.15
N ALA A 430 -11.83 23.13 42.02
CA ALA A 430 -10.89 23.63 41.01
C ALA A 430 -10.15 24.91 41.48
N PRO A 431 -8.92 25.17 40.99
CA PRO A 431 -8.21 26.42 41.32
C PRO A 431 -8.91 27.68 40.79
N ALA A 432 -8.89 28.77 41.56
CA ALA A 432 -9.71 29.97 41.34
C ALA A 432 -9.63 30.57 39.92
N ASP A 433 -8.43 30.73 39.37
CA ASP A 433 -8.18 31.33 38.04
C ASP A 433 -8.17 30.31 36.88
N ILE A 434 -8.61 29.06 37.10
CA ILE A 434 -8.57 27.99 36.07
C ILE A 434 -9.38 28.35 34.82
N ILE A 435 -10.44 29.15 34.99
CA ILE A 435 -11.17 29.81 33.90
C ILE A 435 -11.09 31.31 34.16
N SER A 436 -10.51 32.02 33.22
CA SER A 436 -10.35 33.48 33.20
C SER A 436 -10.88 34.05 31.88
N PHE A 437 -11.03 35.37 31.81
CA PHE A 437 -11.57 36.05 30.62
C PHE A 437 -11.05 37.49 30.51
N VAL A 438 -10.98 38.00 29.28
CA VAL A 438 -10.70 39.39 28.99
C VAL A 438 -11.99 40.22 29.17
N GLU A 439 -11.99 41.14 30.14
CA GLU A 439 -13.18 41.95 30.47
C GLU A 439 -13.44 43.07 29.44
N SER A 440 -12.38 43.70 28.92
CA SER A 440 -12.42 44.69 27.84
C SER A 440 -11.81 44.10 26.56
N PRO A 441 -12.56 43.37 25.73
CA PRO A 441 -12.02 42.79 24.50
C PRO A 441 -11.74 43.86 23.44
N SER A 442 -10.51 43.90 22.95
CA SER A 442 -10.09 44.69 21.79
C SER A 442 -9.28 43.83 20.82
N LEU A 443 -9.19 44.21 19.54
CA LEU A 443 -8.37 43.48 18.57
C LEU A 443 -6.90 43.42 19.03
N PRO A 444 -6.26 44.53 19.48
CA PRO A 444 -4.90 44.49 20.02
C PRO A 444 -4.74 43.53 21.22
N VAL A 445 -5.67 43.54 22.19
CA VAL A 445 -5.63 42.60 23.33
C VAL A 445 -5.80 41.14 22.89
N SER A 446 -6.65 40.86 21.90
CA SER A 446 -6.81 39.49 21.36
C SER A 446 -5.53 38.99 20.67
N GLN A 447 -4.80 39.88 19.98
CA GLN A 447 -3.51 39.55 19.36
C GLN A 447 -2.42 39.35 20.42
N ALA A 448 -2.37 40.19 21.45
CA ALA A 448 -1.45 40.05 22.57
C ALA A 448 -1.67 38.73 23.35
N LEU A 449 -2.92 38.29 23.53
CA LEU A 449 -3.23 36.99 24.13
C LEU A 449 -2.76 35.82 23.24
N MET A 450 -3.00 35.89 21.92
CA MET A 450 -2.62 34.80 21.00
C MET A 450 -1.10 34.65 20.80
N ALA A 451 -0.32 35.69 21.11
CA ALA A 451 1.15 35.69 21.03
C ALA A 451 1.83 35.65 22.41
N ALA A 452 1.09 35.36 23.49
CA ALA A 452 1.63 35.31 24.84
C ALA A 452 2.39 33.99 25.10
N PRO A 453 3.65 34.03 25.59
CA PRO A 453 4.48 32.84 25.76
C PRO A 453 3.96 31.84 26.81
N GLU A 454 3.02 32.24 27.67
CA GLU A 454 2.32 31.34 28.57
C GLU A 454 1.25 30.48 27.87
N VAL A 455 0.72 30.91 26.72
CA VAL A 455 -0.31 30.19 25.97
C VAL A 455 0.28 28.97 25.26
N SER A 456 -0.37 27.83 25.45
CA SER A 456 0.06 26.52 24.94
C SER A 456 -0.78 26.06 23.75
N LEU A 457 -2.03 26.54 23.63
CA LEU A 457 -2.93 26.28 22.50
C LEU A 457 -3.92 27.44 22.30
N ILE A 458 -4.26 27.74 21.05
CA ILE A 458 -5.39 28.64 20.73
C ILE A 458 -6.58 27.83 20.19
N LEU A 459 -7.74 27.95 20.84
CA LEU A 459 -9.03 27.52 20.28
C LEU A 459 -9.68 28.71 19.56
N ALA A 460 -9.50 28.80 18.24
CA ALA A 460 -9.96 29.93 17.43
C ALA A 460 -11.35 29.67 16.80
N THR A 461 -12.42 30.12 17.46
CA THR A 461 -13.79 30.05 16.91
C THR A 461 -14.24 31.44 16.50
N GLY A 462 -14.22 31.73 15.20
CA GLY A 462 -14.55 33.04 14.64
C GLY A 462 -14.38 33.05 13.12
N GLY A 463 -14.60 34.20 12.49
CA GLY A 463 -14.46 34.34 11.04
C GLY A 463 -13.03 34.13 10.52
N PRO A 464 -12.83 33.85 9.21
CA PRO A 464 -11.55 33.41 8.66
C PRO A 464 -10.34 34.31 8.96
N ALA A 465 -10.53 35.62 9.12
CA ALA A 465 -9.46 36.55 9.48
C ALA A 465 -8.91 36.31 10.90
N MET A 466 -9.77 35.95 11.87
CA MET A 466 -9.37 35.64 13.24
C MET A 466 -8.70 34.26 13.32
N VAL A 467 -9.21 33.28 12.58
CA VAL A 467 -8.59 31.95 12.49
C VAL A 467 -7.19 32.04 11.86
N ARG A 468 -7.03 32.83 10.79
CA ARG A 468 -5.71 33.11 10.20
C ARG A 468 -4.77 33.79 11.19
N ALA A 469 -5.26 34.73 12.00
CA ALA A 469 -4.46 35.40 13.03
C ALA A 469 -3.94 34.41 14.10
N ALA A 470 -4.76 33.45 14.53
CA ALA A 470 -4.34 32.38 15.43
C ALA A 470 -3.23 31.51 14.81
N TYR A 471 -3.45 30.98 13.61
CA TYR A 471 -2.42 30.20 12.88
C TYR A 471 -1.16 31.00 12.51
N SER A 472 -1.19 32.33 12.64
CA SER A 472 -0.04 33.21 12.41
C SER A 472 0.61 33.72 13.71
N SER A 473 0.16 33.28 14.89
CA SER A 473 0.71 33.77 16.16
C SER A 473 2.01 33.09 16.61
N GLY A 474 2.38 31.98 15.95
CA GLY A 474 3.49 31.10 16.35
C GLY A 474 3.09 29.98 17.31
N HIS A 475 1.88 30.02 17.90
CA HIS A 475 1.41 28.99 18.83
C HIS A 475 0.56 27.91 18.13
N PRO A 476 0.60 26.65 18.61
CA PRO A 476 -0.34 25.61 18.19
C PRO A 476 -1.79 26.11 18.25
N SER A 477 -2.51 25.90 17.15
CA SER A 477 -3.85 26.48 16.95
C SER A 477 -4.83 25.42 16.44
N VAL A 478 -6.07 25.52 16.90
CA VAL A 478 -7.22 24.70 16.52
C VAL A 478 -8.36 25.65 16.14
N GLY A 479 -8.55 25.83 14.84
CA GLY A 479 -9.50 26.77 14.25
C GLY A 479 -10.73 26.12 13.60
N VAL A 480 -11.59 26.98 13.07
CA VAL A 480 -12.79 26.63 12.28
C VAL A 480 -12.73 27.26 10.88
N GLY A 481 -13.59 26.81 9.97
CA GLY A 481 -13.79 27.43 8.65
C GLY A 481 -15.06 28.29 8.58
N ALA A 482 -15.26 28.94 7.43
CA ALA A 482 -16.57 29.46 7.02
C ALA A 482 -17.47 28.31 6.52
N GLY A 483 -18.79 28.44 6.64
CA GLY A 483 -19.75 27.38 6.34
C GLY A 483 -20.69 27.70 5.17
N ASN A 484 -20.22 27.55 3.92
CA ASN A 484 -21.08 27.66 2.74
C ASN A 484 -21.80 26.35 2.38
N THR A 485 -22.48 25.73 3.35
CA THR A 485 -23.07 24.39 3.21
C THR A 485 -24.11 24.31 2.07
N PRO A 486 -23.91 23.46 1.03
CA PRO A 486 -24.96 23.11 0.10
C PRO A 486 -25.76 21.90 0.59
N ALA A 487 -27.04 21.88 0.26
CA ALA A 487 -27.90 20.70 0.39
C ALA A 487 -28.36 20.22 -0.99
N VAL A 488 -27.87 19.08 -1.46
CA VAL A 488 -28.38 18.40 -2.66
C VAL A 488 -29.67 17.66 -2.30
N ILE A 489 -30.70 17.79 -3.14
CA ILE A 489 -31.92 16.98 -3.10
C ILE A 489 -32.03 16.27 -4.45
N ASP A 490 -31.93 14.94 -4.44
CA ASP A 490 -32.00 14.12 -5.67
C ASP A 490 -33.40 13.57 -5.97
N ASP A 491 -33.56 13.02 -7.17
CA ASP A 491 -34.81 12.44 -7.69
C ASP A 491 -35.45 11.36 -6.78
N THR A 492 -34.68 10.79 -5.86
CA THR A 492 -35.07 9.68 -4.98
C THR A 492 -35.33 10.12 -3.53
N ALA A 493 -35.12 11.41 -3.23
CA ALA A 493 -35.27 11.96 -1.89
C ALA A 493 -36.73 12.00 -1.41
N ASN A 494 -36.93 11.77 -0.11
CA ASN A 494 -38.21 12.11 0.54
C ASN A 494 -38.31 13.64 0.64
N VAL A 495 -39.06 14.26 -0.28
CA VAL A 495 -39.19 15.72 -0.41
C VAL A 495 -39.71 16.38 0.87
N GLN A 496 -40.71 15.79 1.52
CA GLN A 496 -41.31 16.33 2.74
C GLN A 496 -40.29 16.36 3.89
N MET A 497 -39.50 15.29 4.05
CA MET A 497 -38.41 15.20 5.02
C MET A 497 -37.28 16.18 4.68
N ALA A 498 -36.82 16.21 3.43
CA ALA A 498 -35.71 17.06 2.99
C ALA A 498 -36.01 18.54 3.24
N VAL A 499 -37.16 19.02 2.79
CA VAL A 499 -37.60 20.41 3.01
C VAL A 499 -37.80 20.69 4.51
N SER A 500 -38.36 19.75 5.27
CA SER A 500 -38.53 19.92 6.72
C SER A 500 -37.20 20.05 7.46
N SER A 501 -36.20 19.26 7.09
CA SER A 501 -34.86 19.27 7.68
C SER A 501 -34.07 20.54 7.31
N VAL A 502 -34.09 20.95 6.03
CA VAL A 502 -33.49 22.21 5.60
C VAL A 502 -34.11 23.39 6.35
N LEU A 503 -35.44 23.44 6.48
CA LEU A 503 -36.10 24.51 7.25
C LEU A 503 -35.76 24.46 8.75
N LEU A 504 -35.73 23.26 9.36
CA LEU A 504 -35.37 23.09 10.78
C LEU A 504 -33.95 23.58 11.08
N SER A 505 -32.99 23.30 10.20
CA SER A 505 -31.61 23.78 10.34
C SER A 505 -31.48 25.26 10.01
N LYS A 506 -32.11 25.74 8.93
CA LYS A 506 -31.98 27.12 8.45
C LYS A 506 -32.62 28.15 9.36
N THR A 507 -33.75 27.83 10.01
CA THR A 507 -34.42 28.78 10.94
C THR A 507 -33.85 28.73 12.35
N PHE A 508 -33.11 27.70 12.73
CA PHE A 508 -32.58 27.52 14.09
C PHE A 508 -31.63 28.66 14.49
N ASP A 509 -32.00 29.38 15.54
CA ASP A 509 -31.34 30.60 16.03
C ASP A 509 -31.18 31.67 14.93
N ASN A 510 -32.17 31.77 14.03
CA ASN A 510 -32.12 32.54 12.78
C ASN A 510 -30.89 32.23 11.91
N GLY A 511 -30.47 30.96 11.83
CA GLY A 511 -29.46 30.49 10.88
C GLY A 511 -28.02 30.91 11.19
N VAL A 512 -27.71 31.34 12.43
CA VAL A 512 -26.36 31.77 12.83
C VAL A 512 -25.36 30.62 13.08
N ILE A 513 -25.80 29.36 12.95
CA ILE A 513 -24.91 28.21 12.94
C ILE A 513 -24.24 28.14 11.56
N CYS A 514 -22.91 28.21 11.52
CA CYS A 514 -22.11 28.14 10.29
C CYS A 514 -22.40 26.88 9.46
N ALA A 515 -22.65 25.73 10.10
CA ALA A 515 -23.04 24.51 9.39
C ALA A 515 -24.40 24.59 8.68
N SER A 516 -25.29 25.53 9.01
CA SER A 516 -26.62 25.61 8.39
C SER A 516 -26.53 25.81 6.87
N GLU A 517 -27.52 25.28 6.14
CA GLU A 517 -27.61 25.35 4.69
C GLU A 517 -27.52 26.81 4.21
N GLN A 518 -26.71 27.08 3.20
CA GLN A 518 -26.65 28.39 2.53
C GLN A 518 -27.26 28.32 1.13
N SER A 519 -27.35 27.12 0.56
CA SER A 519 -27.92 26.83 -0.75
C SER A 519 -28.59 25.46 -0.76
N VAL A 520 -29.62 25.31 -1.60
CA VAL A 520 -30.24 24.03 -1.94
C VAL A 520 -30.06 23.80 -3.44
N VAL A 521 -29.58 22.62 -3.83
CA VAL A 521 -29.38 22.24 -5.23
C VAL A 521 -30.30 21.06 -5.52
N VAL A 522 -31.26 21.25 -6.42
CA VAL A 522 -32.38 20.31 -6.59
C VAL A 522 -32.41 19.78 -8.03
N CYS A 523 -32.52 18.46 -8.14
CA CYS A 523 -32.60 17.79 -9.44
C CYS A 523 -33.96 18.08 -10.11
N ASP A 524 -33.94 18.28 -11.43
CA ASP A 524 -35.05 18.85 -12.20
C ASP A 524 -36.37 18.10 -12.00
N LYS A 525 -36.33 16.75 -11.97
CA LYS A 525 -37.51 15.88 -11.85
C LYS A 525 -38.31 16.10 -10.55
N VAL A 526 -37.67 16.63 -9.50
CA VAL A 526 -38.29 16.90 -8.19
C VAL A 526 -38.34 18.39 -7.84
N TYR A 527 -37.80 19.28 -8.69
CA TYR A 527 -37.65 20.70 -8.40
C TYR A 527 -38.97 21.38 -8.02
N ASP A 528 -40.00 21.21 -8.84
CA ASP A 528 -41.28 21.90 -8.65
C ASP A 528 -42.05 21.35 -7.44
N ALA A 529 -41.88 20.06 -7.12
CA ALA A 529 -42.43 19.44 -5.91
C ALA A 529 -41.72 19.94 -4.64
N VAL A 530 -40.39 20.07 -4.67
CA VAL A 530 -39.59 20.66 -3.59
C VAL A 530 -39.96 22.13 -3.39
N ARG A 531 -40.10 22.90 -4.48
CA ARG A 531 -40.53 24.30 -4.47
C ARG A 531 -41.91 24.47 -3.84
N ALA A 532 -42.87 23.61 -4.21
CA ALA A 532 -44.22 23.61 -3.64
C ALA A 532 -44.24 23.24 -2.15
N GLU A 533 -43.47 22.24 -1.72
CA GLU A 533 -43.36 21.85 -0.31
C GLU A 533 -42.64 22.93 0.54
N PHE A 534 -41.68 23.67 -0.02
CA PHE A 534 -41.08 24.85 0.61
C PHE A 534 -42.14 25.95 0.85
N VAL A 535 -42.90 26.35 -0.19
CA VAL A 535 -43.98 27.36 -0.06
C VAL A 535 -45.00 26.93 0.99
N LYS A 536 -45.48 25.69 0.92
CA LYS A 536 -46.43 25.09 1.88
C LYS A 536 -45.93 25.11 3.34
N ARG A 537 -44.61 25.15 3.57
CA ARG A 537 -43.99 25.22 4.91
C ARG A 537 -43.53 26.63 5.30
N GLY A 538 -43.97 27.65 4.56
CA GLY A 538 -43.75 29.06 4.88
C GLY A 538 -42.50 29.69 4.24
N ALA A 539 -41.93 29.11 3.18
CA ALA A 539 -40.87 29.77 2.43
C ALA A 539 -41.43 30.84 1.50
N TYR A 540 -40.83 32.04 1.52
CA TYR A 540 -41.11 33.10 0.54
C TYR A 540 -40.07 33.04 -0.59
N PHE A 541 -40.53 32.85 -1.82
CA PHE A 541 -39.70 32.91 -3.02
C PHE A 541 -39.63 34.34 -3.57
N LEU A 542 -38.42 34.85 -3.75
CA LEU A 542 -38.17 36.21 -4.21
C LEU A 542 -38.59 36.41 -5.68
N THR A 543 -39.26 37.52 -5.97
CA THR A 543 -39.45 37.99 -7.36
C THR A 543 -38.12 38.46 -7.96
N GLU A 544 -38.06 38.72 -9.27
CA GLU A 544 -36.85 39.30 -9.88
C GLU A 544 -36.53 40.69 -9.32
N GLU A 545 -37.54 41.50 -8.98
CA GLU A 545 -37.35 42.81 -8.34
C GLU A 545 -36.76 42.66 -6.93
N ASP A 546 -37.34 41.77 -6.12
CA ASP A 546 -36.89 41.51 -4.75
C ASP A 546 -35.49 40.87 -4.73
N LYS A 547 -35.16 40.02 -5.70
CA LYS A 547 -33.80 39.46 -5.87
C LYS A 547 -32.75 40.56 -6.06
N VAL A 548 -33.04 41.62 -6.82
CA VAL A 548 -32.10 42.77 -6.96
C VAL A 548 -31.89 43.47 -5.62
N LYS A 549 -32.98 43.76 -4.89
CA LYS A 549 -32.93 44.45 -3.59
C LYS A 549 -32.19 43.65 -2.52
N VAL A 550 -32.40 42.32 -2.47
CA VAL A 550 -31.71 41.42 -1.54
C VAL A 550 -30.22 41.31 -1.90
N ARG A 551 -29.87 41.05 -3.17
CA ARG A 551 -28.47 40.94 -3.63
C ARG A 551 -27.64 42.17 -3.24
N ALA A 552 -28.18 43.37 -3.44
CA ALA A 552 -27.52 44.64 -3.12
C ALA A 552 -27.25 44.88 -1.62
N LYS A 553 -27.78 44.03 -0.73
CA LYS A 553 -27.75 44.22 0.73
C LYS A 553 -27.21 43.01 1.51
N VAL A 554 -27.00 41.85 0.87
CA VAL A 554 -26.35 40.67 1.49
C VAL A 554 -24.85 40.89 1.65
N ILE A 555 -24.17 41.32 0.59
CA ILE A 555 -22.74 41.66 0.59
C ILE A 555 -22.61 43.19 0.46
N VAL A 556 -21.86 43.81 1.38
CA VAL A 556 -21.56 45.24 1.42
C VAL A 556 -20.05 45.41 1.61
N ASP A 557 -19.42 46.31 0.85
CA ASP A 557 -17.96 46.53 0.83
C ASP A 557 -17.13 45.24 0.67
N GLY A 558 -17.67 44.27 -0.10
CA GLY A 558 -17.04 42.97 -0.34
C GLY A 558 -17.02 42.03 0.87
N ARG A 559 -17.92 42.22 1.85
CA ARG A 559 -18.07 41.40 3.06
C ARG A 559 -19.55 41.13 3.36
N LEU A 560 -19.84 40.06 4.09
CA LEU A 560 -21.18 39.80 4.63
C LEU A 560 -21.66 40.97 5.49
N ASN A 561 -22.87 41.48 5.20
CA ASN A 561 -23.48 42.58 5.93
C ASN A 561 -23.74 42.19 7.41
N PRO A 562 -23.09 42.82 8.40
CA PRO A 562 -23.21 42.43 9.81
C PRO A 562 -24.57 42.75 10.46
N ASN A 563 -25.48 43.39 9.71
CA ASN A 563 -26.82 43.74 10.15
C ASN A 563 -27.88 42.70 9.76
N ILE A 564 -27.63 41.82 8.79
CA ILE A 564 -28.55 40.72 8.45
C ILE A 564 -28.34 39.46 9.31
N VAL A 565 -27.16 39.31 9.90
CA VAL A 565 -26.77 38.14 10.70
C VAL A 565 -27.75 37.92 11.86
N GLY A 566 -28.35 36.74 11.90
CA GLY A 566 -29.28 36.30 12.95
C GLY A 566 -30.58 37.12 13.05
N GLN A 567 -30.95 37.92 12.06
CA GLN A 567 -32.23 38.62 12.08
C GLN A 567 -33.38 37.70 11.63
N SER A 568 -34.58 37.96 12.14
CA SER A 568 -35.80 37.26 11.73
C SER A 568 -36.27 37.72 10.34
N VAL A 569 -37.15 36.96 9.70
CA VAL A 569 -37.56 37.19 8.31
C VAL A 569 -38.26 38.55 8.12
N GLU A 570 -39.01 39.02 9.11
CA GLU A 570 -39.70 40.31 9.08
C GLU A 570 -38.70 41.48 9.14
N LYS A 571 -37.67 41.36 9.99
CA LYS A 571 -36.56 42.31 10.05
C LYS A 571 -35.72 42.31 8.77
N LEU A 572 -35.47 41.12 8.21
CA LEU A 572 -34.79 41.00 6.92
C LEU A 572 -35.61 41.62 5.80
N ALA A 573 -36.93 41.43 5.77
CA ALA A 573 -37.81 42.05 4.78
C ALA A 573 -37.73 43.58 4.84
N ALA A 574 -37.80 44.16 6.04
CA ALA A 574 -37.63 45.59 6.27
C ALA A 574 -36.22 46.11 5.91
N LEU A 575 -35.15 45.37 6.24
CA LEU A 575 -33.79 45.71 5.83
C LEU A 575 -33.62 45.65 4.30
N PHE A 576 -34.16 44.61 3.67
CA PHE A 576 -34.07 44.39 2.23
C PHE A 576 -34.97 45.30 1.40
N ASP A 577 -36.00 45.92 1.98
CA ASP A 577 -37.04 46.70 1.28
C ASP A 577 -37.94 45.84 0.37
N ILE A 578 -38.37 44.70 0.91
CA ILE A 578 -39.25 43.71 0.27
C ILE A 578 -40.47 43.44 1.15
N LYS A 579 -41.56 42.91 0.58
CA LYS A 579 -42.76 42.51 1.33
C LYS A 579 -42.90 40.99 1.35
N VAL A 580 -42.88 40.42 2.55
CA VAL A 580 -43.07 38.98 2.80
C VAL A 580 -44.44 38.72 3.43
N PRO A 581 -45.06 37.54 3.21
CA PRO A 581 -46.25 37.13 3.94
C PRO A 581 -46.01 37.04 5.46
N GLU A 582 -47.07 37.24 6.25
CA GLU A 582 -47.03 36.99 7.70
C GLU A 582 -46.74 35.51 7.97
N GLY A 583 -45.87 35.23 8.96
CA GLY A 583 -45.42 33.87 9.27
C GLY A 583 -44.41 33.26 8.28
N ALA A 584 -43.88 34.04 7.32
CA ALA A 584 -42.79 33.59 6.44
C ALA A 584 -41.54 33.18 7.24
N ARG A 585 -41.08 31.95 7.04
CA ARG A 585 -40.01 31.30 7.83
C ARG A 585 -38.62 31.37 7.21
N VAL A 586 -38.52 31.49 5.89
CA VAL A 586 -37.26 31.62 5.16
C VAL A 586 -37.49 32.38 3.86
N ILE A 587 -36.48 33.12 3.40
CA ILE A 587 -36.46 33.76 2.08
C ILE A 587 -35.63 32.89 1.13
N ILE A 588 -36.13 32.60 -0.07
CA ILE A 588 -35.44 31.79 -1.08
C ILE A 588 -35.30 32.57 -2.38
N GLY A 589 -34.07 32.66 -2.89
CA GLY A 589 -33.79 33.19 -4.23
C GLY A 589 -33.43 32.08 -5.20
N GLU A 590 -34.23 31.93 -6.27
CA GLU A 590 -33.91 31.04 -7.39
C GLU A 590 -32.82 31.69 -8.26
N VAL A 591 -31.68 31.00 -8.38
CA VAL A 591 -30.42 31.52 -8.96
C VAL A 591 -29.64 30.44 -9.73
N GLU A 592 -28.77 30.87 -10.65
CA GLU A 592 -28.02 29.99 -11.55
C GLU A 592 -26.49 30.09 -11.37
N VAL A 593 -25.99 31.26 -10.94
CA VAL A 593 -24.54 31.56 -10.86
C VAL A 593 -23.99 31.22 -9.48
N ILE A 594 -22.77 30.67 -9.44
CA ILE A 594 -21.99 30.40 -8.23
C ILE A 594 -20.75 31.30 -8.25
N GLY A 595 -20.50 32.04 -7.16
CA GLY A 595 -19.36 32.96 -7.03
C GLY A 595 -19.76 34.41 -6.78
N LYS A 596 -18.77 35.30 -6.62
CA LYS A 596 -18.93 36.69 -6.18
C LYS A 596 -19.87 37.58 -7.01
N ALA A 597 -20.23 37.17 -8.23
CA ALA A 597 -21.24 37.86 -9.05
C ALA A 597 -22.68 37.61 -8.56
N GLU A 598 -22.90 36.57 -7.76
CA GLU A 598 -24.16 36.23 -7.12
C GLU A 598 -24.01 36.26 -5.59
N PRO A 599 -24.33 37.38 -4.92
CA PRO A 599 -24.30 37.52 -3.46
C PRO A 599 -25.07 36.43 -2.70
N LEU A 600 -26.11 35.83 -3.31
CA LEU A 600 -26.85 34.73 -2.69
C LEU A 600 -26.04 33.42 -2.61
N SER A 601 -24.92 33.29 -3.33
CA SER A 601 -24.06 32.10 -3.32
C SER A 601 -23.02 32.05 -2.18
N GLU A 602 -22.90 33.12 -1.37
CA GLU A 602 -22.00 33.20 -0.20
C GLU A 602 -22.67 32.74 1.12
N GLU A 603 -21.89 32.62 2.19
CA GLU A 603 -22.39 32.36 3.56
C GLU A 603 -23.16 33.58 4.08
N LYS A 604 -24.41 33.38 4.54
CA LYS A 604 -25.37 34.46 4.87
C LYS A 604 -25.67 34.62 6.37
N LEU A 605 -25.51 33.55 7.16
CA LEU A 605 -25.77 33.50 8.62
C LEU A 605 -27.12 34.11 9.06
N CYS A 606 -28.15 33.99 8.22
CA CYS A 606 -29.52 34.45 8.41
C CYS A 606 -30.50 33.49 7.68
N PRO A 607 -31.83 33.55 7.90
CA PRO A 607 -32.82 32.70 7.21
C PRO A 607 -33.06 33.11 5.74
N VAL A 608 -32.00 33.07 4.93
CA VAL A 608 -31.99 33.26 3.47
C VAL A 608 -31.27 32.09 2.80
N LEU A 609 -31.83 31.53 1.73
CA LEU A 609 -31.26 30.46 0.91
C LEU A 609 -31.15 30.87 -0.56
N ALA A 610 -30.11 30.37 -1.23
CA ALA A 610 -30.12 30.21 -2.69
C ALA A 610 -30.77 28.87 -3.07
N MET A 611 -31.46 28.81 -4.21
CA MET A 611 -32.00 27.56 -4.77
C MET A 611 -31.60 27.41 -6.24
N TYR A 612 -30.86 26.34 -6.54
CA TYR A 612 -30.29 26.01 -7.85
C TYR A 612 -31.02 24.83 -8.48
N ARG A 613 -31.32 24.89 -9.79
CA ARG A 613 -31.88 23.78 -10.58
C ARG A 613 -30.74 23.04 -11.27
N ALA A 614 -30.68 21.72 -11.12
CA ALA A 614 -29.70 20.85 -11.76
C ALA A 614 -30.40 19.79 -12.62
N ALA A 615 -29.83 19.43 -13.77
CA ALA A 615 -30.45 18.48 -14.70
C ALA A 615 -30.57 17.05 -14.12
N ASP A 616 -29.56 16.64 -13.35
CA ASP A 616 -29.41 15.32 -12.73
C ASP A 616 -28.58 15.40 -11.45
N PHE A 617 -28.39 14.25 -10.79
CA PHE A 617 -27.63 14.13 -9.55
C PHE A 617 -26.16 14.50 -9.73
N GLU A 618 -25.50 14.07 -10.80
CA GLU A 618 -24.10 14.40 -11.09
C GLU A 618 -23.90 15.92 -11.28
N ALA A 619 -24.81 16.60 -11.97
CA ALA A 619 -24.82 18.06 -12.07
C ALA A 619 -25.05 18.71 -10.71
N ALA A 620 -25.99 18.21 -9.90
CA ALA A 620 -26.27 18.74 -8.57
C ALA A 620 -25.07 18.59 -7.61
N ALA A 621 -24.40 17.44 -7.67
CA ALA A 621 -23.18 17.17 -6.92
C ALA A 621 -22.01 18.04 -7.41
N SER A 622 -21.89 18.29 -8.72
CA SER A 622 -20.88 19.21 -9.26
C SER A 622 -21.10 20.65 -8.80
N MET A 623 -22.34 21.14 -8.79
CA MET A 623 -22.69 22.46 -8.24
C MET A 623 -22.37 22.54 -6.74
N ALA A 624 -22.65 21.49 -5.97
CA ALA A 624 -22.31 21.43 -4.55
C ALA A 624 -20.79 21.52 -4.29
N ASP A 625 -19.95 20.84 -5.09
CA ASP A 625 -18.49 20.96 -4.96
C ASP A 625 -17.99 22.37 -5.31
N GLN A 626 -18.63 23.04 -6.27
CA GLN A 626 -18.33 24.43 -6.62
C GLN A 626 -18.70 25.39 -5.47
N LEU A 627 -19.88 25.24 -4.87
CA LEU A 627 -20.34 26.03 -3.71
C LEU A 627 -19.46 25.83 -2.47
N VAL A 628 -19.05 24.59 -2.20
CA VAL A 628 -18.06 24.24 -1.17
C VAL A 628 -16.71 24.89 -1.48
N THR A 629 -16.17 24.69 -2.68
CA THR A 629 -14.85 25.19 -3.08
C THR A 629 -14.80 26.73 -3.09
N PHE A 630 -15.93 27.39 -3.37
CA PHE A 630 -16.05 28.85 -3.37
C PHE A 630 -16.00 29.47 -1.96
N GLY A 631 -16.73 28.92 -0.98
CA GLY A 631 -16.96 29.60 0.31
C GLY A 631 -17.00 28.74 1.57
N GLY A 632 -16.92 27.41 1.48
CA GLY A 632 -17.01 26.50 2.63
C GLY A 632 -16.08 25.28 2.59
N PRO A 633 -14.85 25.36 2.04
CA PRO A 633 -14.00 24.18 1.88
C PRO A 633 -13.68 23.58 3.25
N GLY A 634 -13.92 22.28 3.37
CA GLY A 634 -13.72 21.53 4.61
C GLY A 634 -14.88 21.53 5.60
N HIS A 635 -15.90 22.39 5.48
CA HIS A 635 -16.87 22.56 6.58
C HIS A 635 -17.97 21.48 6.63
N THR A 636 -19.00 21.59 5.79
CA THR A 636 -20.19 20.69 5.79
C THR A 636 -20.85 20.68 4.41
N SER A 637 -21.39 19.52 4.02
CA SER A 637 -22.29 19.33 2.87
C SER A 637 -23.42 18.37 3.24
N VAL A 638 -24.54 18.42 2.52
CA VAL A 638 -25.71 17.55 2.77
C VAL A 638 -26.23 16.92 1.48
N LEU A 639 -26.54 15.63 1.52
CA LEU A 639 -27.29 14.91 0.49
C LEU A 639 -28.61 14.37 1.06
N TYR A 640 -29.73 14.78 0.46
CA TYR A 640 -31.03 14.15 0.63
C TYR A 640 -31.28 13.21 -0.55
N THR A 641 -31.53 11.93 -0.25
CA THR A 641 -31.58 10.81 -1.20
C THR A 641 -32.30 9.61 -0.57
N ASN A 642 -32.68 8.59 -1.33
CA ASN A 642 -33.12 7.32 -0.76
C ASN A 642 -31.95 6.65 0.00
N PRO A 643 -32.08 6.22 1.28
CA PRO A 643 -31.00 5.55 2.02
C PRO A 643 -30.42 4.30 1.34
N LEU A 644 -31.16 3.65 0.44
CA LEU A 644 -30.69 2.51 -0.35
C LEU A 644 -29.83 2.91 -1.56
N ASN A 645 -29.81 4.19 -1.93
CA ASN A 645 -29.06 4.71 -3.08
C ASN A 645 -27.56 4.89 -2.75
N ARG A 646 -26.88 3.76 -2.53
CA ARG A 646 -25.44 3.71 -2.27
C ARG A 646 -24.63 4.39 -3.35
N ALA A 647 -24.99 4.22 -4.63
CA ALA A 647 -24.28 4.84 -5.75
C ALA A 647 -24.18 6.37 -5.62
N HIS A 648 -25.27 7.05 -5.26
CA HIS A 648 -25.25 8.51 -5.05
C HIS A 648 -24.48 8.89 -3.77
N ILE A 649 -24.71 8.17 -2.66
CA ILE A 649 -24.02 8.42 -1.39
C ILE A 649 -22.50 8.28 -1.52
N ASP A 650 -22.04 7.20 -2.16
CA ASP A 650 -20.62 6.89 -2.33
C ASP A 650 -19.96 7.81 -3.37
N TYR A 651 -20.68 8.21 -4.44
CA TYR A 651 -20.23 9.24 -5.37
C TYR A 651 -20.06 10.60 -4.67
N TYR A 652 -21.07 11.04 -3.93
CA TYR A 652 -21.04 12.33 -3.20
C TYR A 652 -19.93 12.35 -2.15
N GLY A 653 -19.77 11.23 -1.42
CA GLY A 653 -18.66 10.97 -0.50
C GLY A 653 -17.28 11.08 -1.14
N SER A 654 -17.13 10.63 -2.40
CA SER A 654 -15.86 10.72 -3.15
C SER A 654 -15.55 12.11 -3.72
N LEU A 655 -16.57 12.98 -3.86
CA LEU A 655 -16.45 14.28 -4.53
C LEU A 655 -16.35 15.46 -3.54
N MET A 656 -17.15 15.47 -2.47
CA MET A 656 -17.28 16.64 -1.60
C MET A 656 -16.01 16.93 -0.80
N LYS A 657 -15.42 18.11 -1.01
CA LYS A 657 -14.29 18.63 -0.20
C LYS A 657 -14.76 19.16 1.17
N THR A 658 -15.50 18.36 1.94
CA THR A 658 -16.02 18.72 3.28
C THR A 658 -15.77 17.62 4.30
N VAL A 659 -15.35 17.99 5.52
CA VAL A 659 -15.13 17.05 6.63
C VAL A 659 -16.42 16.38 7.10
N ARG A 660 -17.56 17.07 6.99
CA ARG A 660 -18.89 16.56 7.40
C ARG A 660 -19.76 16.41 6.16
N ILE A 661 -20.01 15.17 5.77
CA ILE A 661 -20.98 14.83 4.72
C ILE A 661 -22.19 14.23 5.44
N LEU A 662 -23.32 14.92 5.40
CA LEU A 662 -24.53 14.53 6.10
C LEU A 662 -25.52 13.92 5.09
N VAL A 663 -26.09 12.76 5.42
CA VAL A 663 -27.12 12.12 4.60
C VAL A 663 -28.47 12.25 5.32
N ASN A 664 -29.49 12.74 4.61
CA ASN A 664 -30.88 12.86 5.09
C ASN A 664 -31.06 13.60 6.44
N SER A 665 -30.13 14.46 6.82
CA SER A 665 -30.06 15.09 8.15
C SER A 665 -29.99 16.62 8.05
N PRO A 666 -30.68 17.37 8.94
CA PRO A 666 -30.63 18.84 8.96
C PRO A 666 -29.21 19.34 9.27
N ALA A 667 -28.68 20.29 8.49
CA ALA A 667 -27.23 20.57 8.52
C ALA A 667 -26.70 21.09 9.86
N ALA A 668 -27.40 22.05 10.49
CA ALA A 668 -26.97 22.68 11.73
C ALA A 668 -26.88 21.68 12.90
N GLN A 669 -27.92 20.87 13.10
CA GLN A 669 -27.99 19.88 14.17
C GLN A 669 -27.16 18.62 13.84
N GLY A 670 -27.09 18.22 12.56
CA GLY A 670 -26.28 17.08 12.13
C GLY A 670 -24.77 17.34 12.19
N ALA A 671 -24.31 18.55 11.90
CA ALA A 671 -22.87 18.86 11.87
C ALA A 671 -22.25 19.05 13.27
N ILE A 672 -23.03 19.55 14.24
CA ILE A 672 -22.56 19.70 15.62
C ILE A 672 -22.43 18.36 16.35
N GLY A 673 -23.07 17.29 15.86
CA GLY A 673 -22.93 15.92 16.35
C GLY A 673 -24.01 15.49 17.35
N ASP A 674 -24.11 14.18 17.57
CA ASP A 674 -24.87 13.49 18.63
C ASP A 674 -26.41 13.68 18.64
N LEU A 675 -26.96 14.58 17.83
CA LEU A 675 -28.41 14.84 17.71
C LEU A 675 -29.11 13.99 16.63
N TYR A 676 -28.44 13.80 15.49
CA TYR A 676 -28.93 12.98 14.36
C TYR A 676 -27.94 11.84 14.00
N ASN A 677 -26.81 11.76 14.72
CA ASN A 677 -25.68 10.89 14.40
C ASN A 677 -24.84 10.57 15.65
N PHE A 678 -25.24 9.51 16.35
CA PHE A 678 -24.70 9.00 17.65
C PHE A 678 -23.18 8.72 17.71
N HIS A 679 -22.46 8.89 16.60
CA HIS A 679 -21.02 8.66 16.48
C HIS A 679 -20.23 9.90 16.06
N LEU A 680 -20.88 10.99 15.64
CA LEU A 680 -20.18 12.27 15.43
C LEU A 680 -20.13 13.02 16.77
N ASP A 681 -18.91 13.36 17.20
CA ASP A 681 -18.69 13.97 18.52
C ASP A 681 -19.40 15.32 18.69
N PRO A 682 -20.13 15.56 19.80
CA PRO A 682 -20.81 16.83 20.04
C PRO A 682 -19.78 17.96 20.25
N SER A 683 -19.91 19.03 19.46
CA SER A 683 -18.96 20.16 19.48
C SER A 683 -19.52 21.46 18.93
N LEU A 684 -18.98 22.58 19.42
CA LEU A 684 -19.21 23.94 18.88
C LEU A 684 -17.91 24.57 18.34
N THR A 685 -16.90 23.75 18.03
CA THR A 685 -15.71 24.14 17.27
C THR A 685 -15.48 23.09 16.19
N LEU A 686 -15.91 23.44 14.97
CA LEU A 686 -16.00 22.54 13.84
C LEU A 686 -14.74 22.67 12.97
N GLY A 687 -13.77 21.76 13.18
CA GLY A 687 -12.55 21.68 12.38
C GLY A 687 -12.85 21.38 10.91
N CYS A 688 -12.12 22.02 10.00
CA CYS A 688 -12.35 21.96 8.55
C CYS A 688 -11.18 21.31 7.78
N GLY A 689 -10.22 20.72 8.49
CA GLY A 689 -9.01 20.13 7.92
C GLY A 689 -8.18 21.12 7.08
N SER A 690 -7.29 20.56 6.26
CA SER A 690 -6.41 21.32 5.37
C SER A 690 -7.17 22.14 4.32
N TRP A 691 -8.32 21.64 3.83
CA TRP A 691 -9.19 22.35 2.90
C TRP A 691 -9.69 23.69 3.46
N GLY A 692 -10.02 23.75 4.75
CA GLY A 692 -10.38 24.98 5.44
C GLY A 692 -9.19 25.78 6.01
N SER A 693 -7.95 25.41 5.68
CA SER A 693 -6.72 25.95 6.30
C SER A 693 -6.67 25.79 7.84
N THR A 694 -7.12 24.64 8.34
CA THR A 694 -7.12 24.30 9.77
C THR A 694 -6.37 22.99 10.06
N SER A 695 -5.86 22.84 11.28
CA SER A 695 -5.05 21.70 11.74
C SER A 695 -5.86 20.43 12.04
N VAL A 696 -7.19 20.52 12.15
CA VAL A 696 -8.05 19.41 12.58
C VAL A 696 -9.25 19.23 11.66
N SER A 697 -9.53 17.98 11.30
CA SER A 697 -10.67 17.55 10.50
C SER A 697 -11.68 16.76 11.34
N THR A 698 -11.99 17.24 12.54
CA THR A 698 -12.94 16.63 13.47
C THR A 698 -13.86 17.67 14.08
N ASN A 699 -14.90 17.20 14.75
CA ASN A 699 -15.50 17.97 15.84
C ASN A 699 -14.50 17.99 17.01
N VAL A 700 -14.22 19.16 17.58
CA VAL A 700 -13.19 19.30 18.62
C VAL A 700 -13.72 18.78 19.95
N GLY A 701 -12.92 17.95 20.62
CA GLY A 701 -13.20 17.34 21.91
C GLY A 701 -11.92 17.24 22.78
N PRO A 702 -11.92 16.41 23.84
CA PRO A 702 -10.80 16.28 24.77
C PRO A 702 -9.46 15.90 24.13
N ALA A 703 -9.47 15.11 23.05
CA ALA A 703 -8.25 14.63 22.39
C ALA A 703 -7.39 15.75 21.79
N GLN A 704 -7.99 16.87 21.38
CA GLN A 704 -7.26 18.04 20.86
C GLN A 704 -6.69 18.94 21.98
N LEU A 705 -6.95 18.61 23.25
CA LEU A 705 -6.50 19.34 24.43
C LEU A 705 -5.53 18.54 25.32
N LEU A 706 -5.02 17.40 24.83
CA LEU A 706 -4.11 16.52 25.56
C LEU A 706 -2.86 16.19 24.73
N ASN A 707 -1.71 16.19 25.39
CA ASN A 707 -0.50 15.54 24.89
C ASN A 707 -0.52 14.06 25.31
N ILE A 708 -0.22 13.15 24.39
CA ILE A 708 -0.16 11.71 24.66
C ILE A 708 1.30 11.26 24.65
N LYS A 709 1.88 11.00 25.84
CA LYS A 709 3.22 10.44 25.98
C LYS A 709 3.14 8.92 25.80
N SER A 710 3.84 8.36 24.82
CA SER A 710 4.06 6.92 24.71
C SER A 710 5.28 6.52 25.54
N VAL A 711 5.11 5.59 26.47
CA VAL A 711 6.20 4.95 27.20
C VAL A 711 6.38 3.55 26.65
N THR A 712 7.62 3.16 26.37
CA THR A 712 7.97 1.86 25.77
C THR A 712 9.14 1.21 26.51
N GLU A 713 8.95 -0.03 26.94
CA GLU A 713 9.98 -0.86 27.56
C GLU A 713 10.78 -1.65 26.51
N ARG A 714 11.96 -2.17 26.88
CA ARG A 714 12.62 -3.18 26.04
C ARG A 714 11.76 -4.45 26.02
N ARG A 715 11.47 -4.93 24.81
CA ARG A 715 10.95 -6.27 24.54
C ARG A 715 11.86 -6.93 23.51
N GLU A 716 12.07 -8.23 23.64
CA GLU A 716 12.73 -9.02 22.60
C GLU A 716 11.72 -9.22 21.45
N ASN A 717 12.20 -9.21 20.19
CA ASN A 717 11.29 -9.45 19.07
C ASN A 717 10.90 -10.93 19.06
N MET A 718 9.62 -11.23 18.79
CA MET A 718 9.18 -12.60 18.59
C MET A 718 10.01 -13.28 17.49
N LEU A 719 10.73 -14.34 17.85
CA LEU A 719 11.48 -15.20 16.92
C LEU A 719 10.70 -16.49 16.68
N TRP A 720 10.76 -16.99 15.44
CA TRP A 720 10.16 -18.26 15.05
C TRP A 720 11.26 -19.20 14.57
N PHE A 721 11.26 -20.43 15.04
CA PHE A 721 12.14 -21.48 14.52
C PHE A 721 11.41 -22.23 13.39
N ARG A 722 11.88 -22.04 12.15
CA ARG A 722 11.26 -22.59 10.93
C ARG A 722 12.20 -23.56 10.23
N ILE A 723 11.68 -24.75 9.97
CA ILE A 723 12.27 -25.88 9.25
C ILE A 723 11.17 -26.54 8.40
N PRO A 724 11.49 -27.47 7.48
CA PRO A 724 10.47 -28.26 6.78
C PRO A 724 9.50 -28.97 7.74
N PRO A 725 8.19 -28.98 7.46
CA PRO A 725 7.20 -29.69 8.29
C PRO A 725 7.41 -31.20 8.42
N LYS A 726 8.19 -31.80 7.49
CA LYS A 726 8.62 -33.20 7.55
C LYS A 726 10.10 -33.31 7.22
N VAL A 727 10.85 -34.04 8.04
CA VAL A 727 12.26 -34.37 7.82
C VAL A 727 12.43 -35.87 8.05
N TYR A 728 12.64 -36.62 6.98
CA TYR A 728 12.98 -38.04 7.03
C TYR A 728 14.48 -38.19 7.15
N PHE A 729 14.92 -39.16 7.95
CA PHE A 729 16.33 -39.48 8.20
C PHE A 729 16.46 -40.97 8.52
N LYS A 730 17.72 -41.45 8.63
CA LYS A 730 18.14 -42.87 8.66
C LYS A 730 18.16 -43.55 7.28
N GLY A 731 19.01 -44.57 7.16
CA GLY A 731 19.23 -45.31 5.92
C GLY A 731 17.99 -46.07 5.46
N GLY A 732 17.63 -45.93 4.19
CA GLY A 732 16.43 -46.52 3.59
C GLY A 732 15.15 -45.70 3.82
N CYS A 733 15.24 -44.49 4.39
CA CYS A 733 14.08 -43.61 4.54
C CYS A 733 13.55 -43.07 3.19
N LEU A 734 14.37 -43.09 2.13
CA LEU A 734 14.02 -42.57 0.80
C LEU A 734 12.74 -43.19 0.23
N GLU A 735 12.63 -44.51 0.25
CA GLU A 735 11.48 -45.23 -0.30
C GLU A 735 10.21 -44.96 0.54
N VAL A 736 10.35 -44.94 1.87
CA VAL A 736 9.25 -44.69 2.81
C VAL A 736 8.72 -43.26 2.69
N ALA A 737 9.61 -42.27 2.55
CA ALA A 737 9.26 -40.87 2.41
C ALA A 737 8.61 -40.57 1.04
N LEU A 738 9.17 -41.08 -0.06
CA LEU A 738 8.59 -40.90 -1.39
C LEU A 738 7.26 -41.66 -1.57
N ALA A 739 7.00 -42.72 -0.80
CA ALA A 739 5.71 -43.38 -0.77
C ALA A 739 4.55 -42.51 -0.23
N GLU A 740 4.82 -41.41 0.49
CA GLU A 740 3.78 -40.42 0.82
C GLU A 740 3.29 -39.62 -0.40
N LEU A 741 4.05 -39.59 -1.49
CA LEU A 741 3.70 -38.85 -2.71
C LEU A 741 2.73 -39.63 -3.63
N ARG A 742 2.25 -40.80 -3.19
CA ARG A 742 1.22 -41.58 -3.91
C ARG A 742 -0.02 -40.73 -4.19
N GLY A 743 -0.52 -40.79 -5.42
CA GLY A 743 -1.63 -39.95 -5.89
C GLY A 743 -1.21 -38.55 -6.38
N LYS A 744 0.08 -38.22 -6.40
CA LYS A 744 0.62 -37.17 -7.29
C LYS A 744 0.91 -37.78 -8.66
N ASN A 745 0.66 -37.05 -9.74
CA ASN A 745 0.79 -37.58 -11.10
C ASN A 745 2.06 -37.10 -11.83
N ARG A 746 2.68 -36.01 -11.35
CA ARG A 746 3.87 -35.39 -11.94
C ARG A 746 4.82 -34.93 -10.84
N ALA A 747 6.10 -35.27 -10.98
CA ALA A 747 7.20 -34.78 -10.17
C ALA A 747 8.11 -33.91 -11.03
N PHE A 748 8.99 -33.17 -10.37
CA PHE A 748 9.79 -32.18 -11.04
C PHE A 748 11.06 -31.89 -10.22
N ILE A 749 12.22 -32.27 -10.77
CA ILE A 749 13.49 -32.42 -10.06
C ILE A 749 14.39 -31.22 -10.36
N VAL A 750 15.22 -30.80 -9.40
CA VAL A 750 16.29 -29.82 -9.64
C VAL A 750 17.58 -30.37 -9.04
N THR A 751 18.63 -30.42 -9.86
CA THR A 751 19.95 -30.95 -9.49
C THR A 751 21.01 -30.26 -10.35
N ASP A 752 22.26 -30.23 -9.88
CA ASP A 752 23.36 -29.70 -10.68
C ASP A 752 23.84 -30.72 -11.74
N LYS A 753 24.59 -30.21 -12.72
CA LYS A 753 25.11 -31.06 -13.80
C LYS A 753 26.09 -32.14 -13.29
N PRO A 754 27.10 -31.85 -12.43
CA PRO A 754 27.94 -32.90 -11.87
C PRO A 754 27.18 -34.06 -11.19
N LEU A 755 26.15 -33.79 -10.39
CA LEU A 755 25.35 -34.81 -9.73
C LEU A 755 24.48 -35.62 -10.70
N TYR A 756 23.96 -34.96 -11.74
CA TYR A 756 23.26 -35.62 -12.85
C TYR A 756 24.20 -36.51 -13.66
N ASP A 757 25.34 -36.00 -14.11
CA ASP A 757 26.34 -36.72 -14.91
C ASP A 757 26.97 -37.90 -14.12
N MET A 758 26.97 -37.86 -12.78
CA MET A 758 27.35 -38.97 -11.89
C MET A 758 26.20 -39.92 -11.52
N GLY A 759 25.00 -39.75 -12.08
CA GLY A 759 23.87 -40.67 -11.91
C GLY A 759 23.15 -40.58 -10.55
N TYR A 760 23.41 -39.58 -9.71
CA TYR A 760 22.73 -39.45 -8.41
C TYR A 760 21.22 -39.21 -8.56
N ALA A 761 20.81 -38.50 -9.62
CA ALA A 761 19.41 -38.27 -9.96
C ALA A 761 18.64 -39.59 -10.20
N GLU A 762 19.29 -40.63 -10.75
CA GLU A 762 18.64 -41.91 -11.02
C GLU A 762 18.12 -42.61 -9.76
N LYS A 763 18.75 -42.36 -8.59
CA LYS A 763 18.31 -42.94 -7.31
C LYS A 763 16.92 -42.42 -6.93
N VAL A 764 16.60 -41.18 -7.30
CA VAL A 764 15.30 -40.54 -7.02
C VAL A 764 14.28 -40.89 -8.09
N THR A 765 14.65 -40.85 -9.39
CA THR A 765 13.70 -41.16 -10.47
C THR A 765 13.18 -42.59 -10.39
N LYS A 766 14.05 -43.58 -10.10
CA LYS A 766 13.64 -45.00 -9.97
C LYS A 766 12.54 -45.21 -8.91
N VAL A 767 12.55 -44.46 -7.81
CA VAL A 767 11.50 -44.54 -6.78
C VAL A 767 10.24 -43.80 -7.22
N LEU A 768 10.36 -42.65 -7.90
CA LEU A 768 9.20 -41.95 -8.49
C LEU A 768 8.50 -42.80 -9.57
N ASP A 769 9.25 -43.58 -10.33
CA ASP A 769 8.72 -44.49 -11.35
C ASP A 769 7.93 -45.65 -10.71
N THR A 770 8.37 -46.21 -9.57
CA THR A 770 7.61 -47.28 -8.87
C THR A 770 6.32 -46.78 -8.21
N VAL A 771 6.18 -45.48 -7.93
CA VAL A 771 4.91 -44.85 -7.53
C VAL A 771 4.15 -44.17 -8.68
N ASN A 772 4.56 -44.42 -9.94
CA ASN A 772 3.93 -43.95 -11.18
C ASN A 772 3.86 -42.41 -11.35
N VAL A 773 4.97 -41.71 -11.06
CA VAL A 773 5.06 -40.25 -11.07
C VAL A 773 5.99 -39.73 -12.17
N HIS A 774 5.42 -39.16 -13.23
CA HIS A 774 6.17 -38.64 -14.39
C HIS A 774 7.07 -37.43 -14.04
N HIS A 775 8.36 -37.45 -14.38
CA HIS A 775 9.35 -36.45 -13.92
C HIS A 775 10.06 -35.61 -15.03
N GLN A 776 10.40 -34.34 -14.75
CA GLN A 776 11.15 -33.37 -15.61
C GLN A 776 12.00 -32.39 -14.76
N VAL A 777 12.71 -31.37 -15.32
CA VAL A 777 13.77 -30.59 -14.61
C VAL A 777 13.76 -29.04 -14.82
N MET A 778 14.12 -28.26 -13.76
CA MET A 778 14.18 -26.77 -13.56
C MET A 778 12.87 -25.92 -13.40
N TRP A 779 12.60 -25.44 -12.16
CA TRP A 779 11.23 -25.21 -11.64
C TRP A 779 10.68 -23.76 -11.61
N LEU A 780 11.43 -22.78 -11.07
CA LEU A 780 10.84 -21.57 -10.44
C LEU A 780 9.83 -20.78 -11.31
N MET A 781 10.11 -20.60 -12.61
CA MET A 781 9.24 -19.85 -13.53
C MET A 781 7.90 -20.53 -13.85
N TYR A 782 7.68 -21.78 -13.44
CA TYR A 782 6.41 -22.50 -13.61
C TYR A 782 5.34 -22.07 -12.59
N GLU A 783 5.74 -21.72 -11.36
CA GLU A 783 4.76 -21.41 -10.31
C GLU A 783 4.14 -20.01 -10.49
N VAL A 784 4.96 -18.97 -10.75
CA VAL A 784 4.49 -17.60 -11.02
C VAL A 784 5.32 -16.95 -12.15
N PRO A 785 5.00 -17.20 -13.44
CA PRO A 785 5.72 -16.70 -14.61
C PRO A 785 6.01 -15.19 -14.66
N GLU A 786 5.16 -14.37 -14.03
CA GLU A 786 5.24 -12.90 -14.05
C GLU A 786 6.13 -12.29 -12.94
N THR A 787 6.81 -13.13 -12.15
CA THR A 787 7.74 -12.69 -11.10
C THR A 787 9.00 -12.04 -11.67
N LYS A 788 9.46 -10.93 -11.07
CA LYS A 788 10.69 -10.24 -11.47
C LYS A 788 11.84 -10.58 -10.54
N PHE A 789 12.88 -11.20 -11.09
CA PHE A 789 14.04 -11.68 -10.37
C PHE A 789 14.79 -10.57 -9.61
N GLU A 790 14.84 -9.37 -10.19
CA GLU A 790 15.49 -8.19 -9.62
C GLU A 790 14.81 -7.74 -8.31
N GLY A 791 13.52 -8.02 -8.13
CA GLY A 791 12.79 -7.77 -6.88
C GLY A 791 13.07 -8.83 -5.82
N LEU A 792 13.19 -10.10 -6.23
CA LEU A 792 13.51 -11.23 -5.33
C LEU A 792 14.92 -11.12 -4.74
N ALA A 793 15.87 -10.56 -5.50
CA ALA A 793 17.28 -10.42 -5.13
C ALA A 793 17.60 -9.19 -4.27
N MET A 794 16.59 -8.42 -3.82
CA MET A 794 16.82 -7.25 -2.96
C MET A 794 17.17 -7.63 -1.52
N ARG A 795 18.15 -6.92 -0.95
CA ARG A 795 18.62 -7.11 0.44
C ARG A 795 17.64 -6.57 1.47
N PHE A 796 17.74 -7.09 2.69
CA PHE A 796 16.86 -6.76 3.82
C PHE A 796 17.63 -6.87 5.16
N MET A 797 17.22 -6.10 6.17
CA MET A 797 17.72 -6.24 7.55
C MET A 797 16.99 -7.32 8.34
N ASP A 798 15.73 -7.59 7.99
CA ASP A 798 14.84 -8.54 8.64
C ASP A 798 14.07 -9.26 7.53
N ILE A 799 14.17 -10.59 7.46
CA ILE A 799 13.54 -11.43 6.43
C ILE A 799 12.02 -11.21 6.34
N ARG A 800 11.40 -10.73 7.44
CA ARG A 800 9.96 -10.46 7.59
C ARG A 800 9.53 -9.05 7.17
N LYS A 801 10.46 -8.16 6.80
CA LYS A 801 10.21 -6.73 6.54
C LYS A 801 10.82 -6.30 5.20
N ARG A 802 10.23 -6.77 4.11
CA ARG A 802 10.70 -6.57 2.75
C ARG A 802 10.02 -5.40 2.04
N VAL A 803 10.64 -4.96 0.95
CA VAL A 803 10.07 -4.00 -0.02
C VAL A 803 9.42 -4.72 -1.20
N TYR A 804 9.76 -6.00 -1.41
CA TYR A 804 9.19 -6.88 -2.43
C TYR A 804 9.03 -8.27 -1.83
N ASP A 805 7.79 -8.73 -1.71
CA ASP A 805 7.46 -10.01 -1.10
C ASP A 805 7.61 -11.16 -2.11
N VAL A 806 8.09 -12.31 -1.65
CA VAL A 806 8.06 -13.53 -2.46
C VAL A 806 6.61 -14.06 -2.47
N PRO A 807 6.01 -14.33 -3.64
CA PRO A 807 4.63 -14.84 -3.70
C PRO A 807 4.55 -16.21 -3.01
N THR A 808 3.38 -16.53 -2.42
CA THR A 808 3.19 -17.80 -1.71
C THR A 808 3.33 -19.00 -2.64
N LEU A 809 4.52 -19.61 -2.61
CA LEU A 809 4.86 -20.84 -3.32
C LEU A 809 4.17 -22.06 -2.70
N GLY A 810 4.25 -23.21 -3.38
CA GLY A 810 3.68 -24.48 -2.89
C GLY A 810 2.22 -24.71 -3.27
N LYS A 811 1.66 -23.92 -4.20
CA LYS A 811 0.25 -23.98 -4.62
C LYS A 811 0.02 -24.88 -5.84
N LYS A 812 0.98 -24.92 -6.77
CA LYS A 812 0.96 -25.74 -8.00
C LYS A 812 1.82 -27.00 -7.89
N ALA A 813 2.84 -26.99 -7.03
CA ALA A 813 3.78 -28.11 -6.82
C ALA A 813 4.25 -28.15 -5.36
N MET A 814 4.72 -29.32 -4.90
CA MET A 814 5.29 -29.49 -3.56
C MET A 814 6.81 -29.59 -3.68
N MET A 815 7.55 -28.80 -2.88
CA MET A 815 9.00 -28.86 -2.84
C MET A 815 9.47 -29.96 -1.88
N VAL A 816 10.09 -30.99 -2.43
CA VAL A 816 10.75 -32.07 -1.69
C VAL A 816 12.26 -31.97 -1.94
N ALA A 817 13.03 -31.80 -0.87
CA ALA A 817 14.49 -31.65 -0.96
C ALA A 817 15.21 -32.91 -0.46
N ILE A 818 16.19 -33.37 -1.24
CA ILE A 818 16.87 -34.65 -1.03
C ILE A 818 18.38 -34.41 -1.18
N PRO A 819 19.15 -34.24 -0.09
CA PRO A 819 20.57 -33.94 -0.18
C PRO A 819 21.37 -35.16 -0.64
N THR A 820 22.08 -35.02 -1.75
CA THR A 820 23.05 -36.03 -2.24
C THR A 820 24.49 -35.67 -1.87
N THR A 821 24.68 -34.72 -0.95
CA THR A 821 25.96 -34.29 -0.37
C THR A 821 25.79 -34.05 1.14
N SER A 822 26.90 -33.88 1.86
CA SER A 822 26.90 -33.64 3.32
C SER A 822 27.69 -32.37 3.63
N GLY A 823 27.09 -31.20 3.38
CA GLY A 823 27.73 -29.92 3.68
C GLY A 823 26.78 -28.73 3.81
N THR A 824 25.96 -28.47 2.79
CA THR A 824 25.21 -27.20 2.69
C THR A 824 23.92 -27.13 3.52
N GLY A 825 23.38 -28.27 3.96
CA GLY A 825 22.13 -28.35 4.73
C GLY A 825 20.91 -27.71 4.02
N SER A 826 20.98 -27.50 2.70
CA SER A 826 20.01 -26.70 1.95
C SER A 826 18.61 -27.31 1.89
N GLU A 827 18.49 -28.61 2.21
CA GLU A 827 17.23 -29.32 2.30
C GLU A 827 16.33 -28.86 3.46
N VAL A 828 16.86 -28.09 4.41
CA VAL A 828 16.12 -27.57 5.58
C VAL A 828 16.11 -26.04 5.69
N THR A 829 16.67 -25.30 4.72
CA THR A 829 16.87 -23.85 4.83
C THR A 829 15.88 -23.02 3.98
N PRO A 830 15.66 -21.73 4.31
CA PRO A 830 14.92 -20.77 3.49
C PRO A 830 15.81 -20.07 2.44
N PHE A 831 16.88 -20.72 1.98
CA PHE A 831 17.94 -20.09 1.17
C PHE A 831 18.17 -20.82 -0.16
N SER A 832 18.44 -20.04 -1.21
CA SER A 832 18.79 -20.52 -2.55
C SER A 832 19.82 -19.57 -3.17
N VAL A 833 20.72 -20.07 -4.03
CA VAL A 833 21.69 -19.23 -4.74
C VAL A 833 21.50 -19.43 -6.24
N VAL A 834 21.19 -18.35 -6.95
CA VAL A 834 21.05 -18.34 -8.40
C VAL A 834 22.31 -17.70 -8.99
N THR A 835 22.96 -18.37 -9.94
CA THR A 835 24.09 -17.81 -10.69
C THR A 835 23.61 -17.35 -12.07
N ASP A 836 23.95 -16.13 -12.46
CA ASP A 836 23.70 -15.64 -13.81
C ASP A 836 24.91 -15.94 -14.70
N GLU A 837 24.76 -16.87 -15.65
CA GLU A 837 25.84 -17.24 -16.58
C GLU A 837 26.24 -16.11 -17.56
N ARG A 838 25.50 -14.99 -17.61
CA ARG A 838 25.76 -13.88 -18.54
C ARG A 838 26.86 -12.94 -18.06
N ASP A 839 27.00 -12.77 -16.74
CA ASP A 839 27.99 -11.90 -16.10
C ASP A 839 28.74 -12.55 -14.92
N GLY A 840 28.33 -13.76 -14.50
CA GLY A 840 28.95 -14.52 -13.41
C GLY A 840 28.40 -14.21 -12.01
N SER A 841 27.45 -13.27 -11.89
CA SER A 841 26.90 -12.83 -10.61
C SER A 841 26.18 -13.95 -9.86
N LYS A 842 26.38 -14.02 -8.54
CA LYS A 842 25.64 -14.92 -7.65
C LYS A 842 24.68 -14.12 -6.79
N TYR A 843 23.39 -14.44 -6.90
CA TYR A 843 22.31 -13.82 -6.17
C TYR A 843 21.81 -14.77 -5.07
N PRO A 844 22.14 -14.52 -3.79
CA PRO A 844 21.55 -15.26 -2.68
C PRO A 844 20.10 -14.81 -2.48
N LEU A 845 19.17 -15.69 -2.86
CA LEU A 845 17.75 -15.54 -2.53
C LEU A 845 17.51 -16.15 -1.14
N ALA A 846 17.04 -15.34 -0.22
CA ALA A 846 16.40 -15.82 1.01
C ALA A 846 14.91 -15.58 0.89
N ASP A 847 14.06 -16.51 1.34
CA ASP A 847 12.71 -16.24 1.84
C ASP A 847 12.15 -17.47 2.56
N TYR A 848 11.32 -17.29 3.59
CA TYR A 848 10.64 -18.40 4.24
C TYR A 848 9.71 -19.18 3.29
N ALA A 849 9.23 -18.58 2.20
CA ALA A 849 8.53 -19.27 1.11
C ALA A 849 9.41 -20.31 0.37
N LEU A 850 10.75 -20.25 0.50
CA LEU A 850 11.69 -21.22 -0.06
C LEU A 850 11.94 -22.42 0.86
N THR A 851 11.45 -22.42 2.12
CA THR A 851 11.59 -23.59 3.02
C THR A 851 10.88 -24.82 2.39
N PRO A 852 11.58 -25.95 2.17
CA PRO A 852 10.97 -27.15 1.58
C PRO A 852 9.78 -27.67 2.38
N ASN A 853 8.82 -28.31 1.70
CA ASN A 853 7.68 -28.94 2.36
C ASN A 853 8.07 -30.29 3.02
N MET A 854 9.12 -30.92 2.51
CA MET A 854 9.68 -32.19 3.01
C MET A 854 11.18 -32.24 2.73
N ALA A 855 11.97 -32.72 3.69
CA ALA A 855 13.37 -33.09 3.51
C ALA A 855 13.54 -34.62 3.66
N ILE A 856 14.45 -35.23 2.89
CA ILE A 856 14.70 -36.69 2.91
C ILE A 856 16.21 -36.98 2.97
N VAL A 857 16.72 -37.12 4.19
CA VAL A 857 18.15 -37.23 4.54
C VAL A 857 18.57 -38.71 4.63
N ASP A 858 18.65 -39.38 3.49
CA ASP A 858 19.02 -40.80 3.42
C ASP A 858 20.54 -41.00 3.22
N PRO A 859 21.29 -41.52 4.21
CA PRO A 859 22.74 -41.71 4.11
C PRO A 859 23.16 -42.69 2.99
N GLN A 860 22.26 -43.54 2.46
CA GLN A 860 22.56 -44.37 1.28
C GLN A 860 22.85 -43.54 0.02
N LEU A 861 22.40 -42.29 -0.01
CA LEU A 861 22.72 -41.37 -1.11
C LEU A 861 24.21 -41.02 -1.13
N VAL A 862 24.83 -40.82 0.04
CA VAL A 862 26.15 -40.19 0.20
C VAL A 862 27.34 -41.16 0.38
N LEU A 863 27.11 -42.47 0.47
CA LEU A 863 28.17 -43.47 0.77
C LEU A 863 29.38 -43.39 -0.17
N ASN A 864 29.15 -43.17 -1.47
CA ASN A 864 30.16 -43.20 -2.52
C ASN A 864 30.69 -41.80 -2.93
N ILE A 865 30.43 -40.76 -2.13
CA ILE A 865 30.95 -39.42 -2.42
C ILE A 865 32.49 -39.41 -2.39
N PRO A 866 33.17 -38.84 -3.41
CA PRO A 866 34.62 -38.70 -3.45
C PRO A 866 35.21 -38.04 -2.19
N LYS A 867 36.41 -38.48 -1.80
CA LYS A 867 37.11 -37.97 -0.60
C LYS A 867 37.21 -36.43 -0.56
N ARG A 868 37.54 -35.80 -1.70
CA ARG A 868 37.62 -34.33 -1.84
C ARG A 868 36.31 -33.62 -1.49
N LEU A 869 35.17 -34.11 -1.97
CA LEU A 869 33.85 -33.55 -1.67
C LEU A 869 33.40 -33.87 -0.24
N THR A 870 33.82 -35.02 0.31
CA THR A 870 33.58 -35.38 1.72
C THR A 870 34.29 -34.41 2.67
N ALA A 871 35.57 -34.13 2.43
CA ALA A 871 36.36 -33.18 3.20
C ALA A 871 35.77 -31.77 3.15
N TRP A 872 35.55 -31.25 1.94
CA TRP A 872 35.02 -29.89 1.76
C TRP A 872 33.63 -29.72 2.37
N GLY A 873 32.69 -30.63 2.12
CA GLY A 873 31.35 -30.56 2.68
C GLY A 873 31.34 -30.64 4.21
N GLY A 874 32.17 -31.50 4.81
CA GLY A 874 32.26 -31.62 6.26
C GLY A 874 32.76 -30.36 6.96
N VAL A 875 33.73 -29.65 6.37
CA VAL A 875 34.23 -28.37 6.92
C VAL A 875 33.27 -27.22 6.62
N ASP A 876 32.53 -27.27 5.50
CA ASP A 876 31.40 -26.37 5.19
C ASP A 876 30.34 -26.47 6.30
N ALA A 877 29.87 -27.67 6.62
CA ALA A 877 28.92 -27.94 7.71
C ALA A 877 29.45 -27.52 9.10
N LEU A 878 30.75 -27.63 9.35
CA LEU A 878 31.35 -27.19 10.60
C LEU A 878 31.37 -25.65 10.68
N THR A 879 31.67 -24.98 9.57
CA THR A 879 31.63 -23.52 9.45
C THR A 879 30.19 -23.01 9.66
N HIS A 880 29.20 -23.65 9.02
CA HIS A 880 27.78 -23.39 9.23
C HIS A 880 27.42 -23.43 10.72
N ALA A 881 27.76 -24.53 11.41
CA ALA A 881 27.42 -24.72 12.82
C ALA A 881 28.16 -23.75 13.77
N LEU A 882 29.44 -23.46 13.51
CA LEU A 882 30.21 -22.50 14.33
C LEU A 882 29.66 -21.08 14.19
N GLU A 883 29.37 -20.61 12.98
CA GLU A 883 28.81 -19.26 12.78
C GLU A 883 27.37 -19.15 13.28
N SER A 884 26.52 -20.17 13.09
CA SER A 884 25.16 -20.19 13.66
C SER A 884 25.14 -20.27 15.20
N TYR A 885 26.23 -20.74 15.82
CA TYR A 885 26.39 -20.71 17.28
C TYR A 885 26.71 -19.30 17.81
N VAL A 886 27.65 -18.59 17.19
CA VAL A 886 28.09 -17.26 17.65
C VAL A 886 27.26 -16.09 17.11
N SER A 887 26.45 -16.30 16.08
CA SER A 887 25.57 -15.29 15.46
C SER A 887 24.78 -14.43 16.46
N ILE A 888 24.52 -13.18 16.07
CA ILE A 888 23.63 -12.26 16.79
C ILE A 888 22.18 -12.75 16.85
N PHE A 889 21.78 -13.65 15.94
CA PHE A 889 20.45 -14.27 15.86
C PHE A 889 20.39 -15.66 16.50
N ALA A 890 21.46 -16.15 17.12
CA ALA A 890 21.47 -17.48 17.74
C ALA A 890 20.50 -17.55 18.93
N THR A 891 19.64 -18.57 18.92
CA THR A 891 18.65 -18.89 19.96
C THR A 891 19.02 -20.20 20.65
N ASP A 892 18.33 -20.58 21.74
CA ASP A 892 18.59 -21.88 22.38
C ASP A 892 18.36 -23.07 21.44
N TYR A 893 17.37 -22.98 20.54
CA TYR A 893 17.12 -23.97 19.48
C TYR A 893 18.31 -24.10 18.52
N THR A 894 18.80 -22.99 17.95
CA THR A 894 19.92 -23.03 16.99
C THR A 894 21.24 -23.38 17.67
N LYS A 895 21.45 -22.94 18.93
CA LYS A 895 22.60 -23.30 19.76
C LYS A 895 22.67 -24.80 20.01
N GLY A 896 21.57 -25.44 20.40
CA GLY A 896 21.51 -26.89 20.62
C GLY A 896 21.86 -27.70 19.38
N LEU A 897 21.26 -27.33 18.23
CA LEU A 897 21.54 -27.96 16.94
C LEU A 897 23.01 -27.78 16.49
N SER A 898 23.57 -26.58 16.70
CA SER A 898 24.97 -26.29 16.38
C SER A 898 25.93 -27.14 17.24
N LYS A 899 25.67 -27.28 18.54
CA LYS A 899 26.53 -28.06 19.46
C LYS A 899 26.63 -29.54 19.07
N GLU A 900 25.51 -30.19 18.75
CA GLU A 900 25.51 -31.59 18.27
C GLU A 900 26.17 -31.69 16.88
N ALA A 901 25.89 -30.76 15.96
CA ALA A 901 26.53 -30.76 14.63
C ALA A 901 28.06 -30.67 14.71
N ILE A 902 28.60 -29.75 15.53
CA ILE A 902 30.04 -29.62 15.79
C ILE A 902 30.61 -30.93 16.37
N THR A 903 29.96 -31.48 17.41
CA THR A 903 30.39 -32.71 18.10
C THR A 903 30.45 -33.91 17.13
N LEU A 904 29.44 -34.07 16.27
CA LEU A 904 29.41 -35.13 15.27
C LEU A 904 30.46 -34.94 14.18
N LEU A 905 30.71 -33.71 13.72
CA LEU A 905 31.70 -33.46 12.67
C LEU A 905 33.13 -33.72 13.15
N PHE A 906 33.52 -33.23 14.32
CA PHE A 906 34.84 -33.54 14.90
C PHE A 906 35.07 -35.05 15.08
N LYS A 907 34.04 -35.79 15.53
CA LYS A 907 34.15 -37.25 15.79
C LYS A 907 34.11 -38.12 14.52
N TYR A 908 33.34 -37.74 13.50
CA TYR A 908 33.03 -38.62 12.38
C TYR A 908 33.55 -38.16 11.01
N LEU A 909 33.95 -36.89 10.83
CA LEU A 909 34.47 -36.43 9.55
C LEU A 909 35.79 -37.12 9.11
N PRO A 910 36.81 -37.32 9.99
CA PRO A 910 38.00 -38.07 9.61
C PRO A 910 37.66 -39.52 9.21
N ARG A 911 36.82 -40.21 9.99
CA ARG A 911 36.34 -41.57 9.67
C ARG A 911 35.65 -41.63 8.30
N SER A 912 34.71 -40.72 8.05
CA SER A 912 33.96 -40.60 6.77
C SER A 912 34.90 -40.36 5.58
N TYR A 913 35.97 -39.58 5.78
CA TYR A 913 36.98 -39.29 4.77
C TYR A 913 37.95 -40.46 4.51
N HIS A 914 38.47 -41.10 5.56
CA HIS A 914 39.45 -42.18 5.42
C HIS A 914 38.79 -43.48 4.92
N ASN A 915 37.68 -43.89 5.55
CA ASN A 915 37.04 -45.18 5.33
C ASN A 915 35.98 -45.16 4.19
N GLY A 916 35.40 -43.99 3.91
CA GLY A 916 34.43 -43.81 2.84
C GLY A 916 33.18 -44.70 2.98
N PRO A 917 32.78 -45.47 1.95
CA PRO A 917 31.59 -46.34 2.03
C PRO A 917 31.71 -47.49 3.03
N ASN A 918 32.93 -47.82 3.48
CA ASN A 918 33.17 -48.91 4.44
C ASN A 918 32.83 -48.52 5.89
N ASP A 919 32.50 -47.25 6.15
CA ASP A 919 32.12 -46.74 7.47
C ASP A 919 30.76 -46.02 7.39
N PHE A 920 29.70 -46.84 7.32
CA PHE A 920 28.32 -46.36 7.22
C PHE A 920 27.91 -45.45 8.39
N GLU A 921 28.40 -45.74 9.61
CA GLU A 921 28.13 -44.89 10.79
C GLU A 921 28.69 -43.48 10.56
N ALA A 922 29.96 -43.36 10.16
CA ALA A 922 30.56 -42.05 9.91
C ALA A 922 29.91 -41.30 8.73
N ARG A 923 29.49 -42.02 7.68
CA ARG A 923 28.68 -41.46 6.58
C ARG A 923 27.35 -40.91 7.08
N GLU A 924 26.59 -41.67 7.87
CA GLU A 924 25.32 -41.22 8.46
C GLU A 924 25.51 -40.00 9.35
N LYS A 925 26.50 -40.02 10.25
CA LYS A 925 26.69 -38.97 11.25
C LYS A 925 27.13 -37.64 10.63
N VAL A 926 28.01 -37.65 9.63
CA VAL A 926 28.39 -36.42 8.91
C VAL A 926 27.22 -35.88 8.07
N HIS A 927 26.40 -36.75 7.47
CA HIS A 927 25.20 -36.33 6.73
C HIS A 927 24.16 -35.68 7.67
N THR A 928 23.89 -36.33 8.81
CA THR A 928 23.00 -35.81 9.87
C THR A 928 23.49 -34.46 10.39
N ALA A 929 24.78 -34.32 10.66
CA ALA A 929 25.36 -33.08 11.19
C ALA A 929 25.25 -31.90 10.20
N ALA A 930 25.39 -32.15 8.89
CA ALA A 930 25.17 -31.13 7.87
C ALA A 930 23.72 -30.62 7.84
N THR A 931 22.73 -31.52 7.96
CA THR A 931 21.31 -31.12 8.11
C THR A 931 21.09 -30.33 9.41
N MET A 932 21.67 -30.75 10.53
CA MET A 932 21.51 -30.04 11.81
C MET A 932 22.13 -28.64 11.79
N ALA A 933 23.30 -28.48 11.16
CA ALA A 933 23.89 -27.17 10.88
C ALA A 933 22.99 -26.33 9.96
N GLY A 934 22.41 -26.95 8.92
CA GLY A 934 21.38 -26.36 8.06
C GLY A 934 20.20 -25.79 8.84
N MET A 935 19.59 -26.59 9.72
CA MET A 935 18.48 -26.15 10.59
C MET A 935 18.87 -24.99 11.52
N ALA A 936 20.12 -24.97 11.99
CA ALA A 936 20.63 -23.91 12.85
C ALA A 936 20.80 -22.60 12.07
N PHE A 937 21.53 -22.59 10.94
CA PHE A 937 21.76 -21.37 10.17
C PHE A 937 20.54 -20.89 9.38
N ALA A 938 19.58 -21.78 9.06
CA ALA A 938 18.25 -21.42 8.57
C ALA A 938 17.52 -20.39 9.44
N ASN A 939 17.86 -20.33 10.73
CA ASN A 939 17.20 -19.50 11.74
C ASN A 939 18.16 -18.51 12.43
N ALA A 940 19.46 -18.81 12.50
CA ALA A 940 20.49 -17.93 13.05
C ALA A 940 21.32 -17.17 12.00
N PHE A 941 21.14 -17.43 10.69
CA PHE A 941 22.02 -16.94 9.63
C PHE A 941 23.50 -17.37 9.83
N LEU A 942 24.40 -16.82 9.01
CA LEU A 942 25.84 -17.10 8.96
C LEU A 942 26.63 -15.81 9.10
N GLY A 943 27.95 -15.88 9.26
CA GLY A 943 28.81 -14.75 9.58
C GLY A 943 29.72 -14.31 8.44
N VAL A 944 30.83 -13.64 8.80
CA VAL A 944 31.77 -13.09 7.81
C VAL A 944 32.60 -14.14 7.09
N CYS A 945 32.69 -15.39 7.60
CA CYS A 945 33.37 -16.47 6.89
C CYS A 945 32.67 -16.73 5.55
N HIS A 946 31.35 -16.94 5.59
CA HIS A 946 30.53 -17.10 4.38
C HIS A 946 30.54 -15.85 3.50
N SER A 947 30.41 -14.65 4.09
CA SER A 947 30.47 -13.38 3.34
C SER A 947 31.73 -13.26 2.48
N MET A 948 32.90 -13.61 3.03
CA MET A 948 34.18 -13.58 2.32
C MET A 948 34.35 -14.78 1.37
N ALA A 949 33.94 -15.98 1.80
CA ALA A 949 34.00 -17.21 1.00
C ALA A 949 33.15 -17.14 -0.27
N HIS A 950 32.02 -16.42 -0.25
CA HIS A 950 31.21 -16.13 -1.44
C HIS A 950 32.03 -15.40 -2.52
N LYS A 951 32.80 -14.37 -2.13
CA LYS A 951 33.55 -13.52 -3.08
C LYS A 951 34.82 -14.22 -3.56
N LEU A 952 35.55 -14.85 -2.63
CA LEU A 952 36.71 -15.69 -2.96
C LEU A 952 36.34 -16.82 -3.94
N GLY A 953 35.24 -17.52 -3.69
CA GLY A 953 34.74 -18.58 -4.58
C GLY A 953 34.19 -18.06 -5.92
N ALA A 954 33.75 -16.80 -6.00
CA ALA A 954 33.34 -16.17 -7.25
C ALA A 954 34.56 -15.76 -8.11
N ALA A 955 35.49 -14.99 -7.54
CA ALA A 955 36.64 -14.42 -8.25
C ALA A 955 37.74 -15.45 -8.59
N TYR A 956 37.96 -16.45 -7.74
CA TYR A 956 39.06 -17.41 -7.91
C TYR A 956 38.60 -18.83 -8.28
N HIS A 957 37.29 -19.04 -8.48
CA HIS A 957 36.66 -20.34 -8.74
C HIS A 957 36.94 -21.42 -7.68
N VAL A 958 37.24 -20.99 -6.45
CA VAL A 958 37.44 -21.87 -5.29
C VAL A 958 36.10 -22.50 -4.88
N ALA A 959 36.11 -23.80 -4.59
CA ALA A 959 34.92 -24.50 -4.09
C ALA A 959 34.51 -23.97 -2.71
N HIS A 960 33.21 -23.81 -2.46
CA HIS A 960 32.71 -23.06 -1.29
C HIS A 960 33.24 -23.54 0.06
N GLY A 961 33.11 -24.83 0.37
CA GLY A 961 33.65 -25.43 1.59
C GLY A 961 35.18 -25.35 1.73
N LEU A 962 35.92 -25.24 0.62
CA LEU A 962 37.37 -24.98 0.65
C LEU A 962 37.69 -23.51 0.96
N ALA A 963 36.90 -22.58 0.42
CA ALA A 963 37.01 -21.16 0.76
C ALA A 963 36.69 -20.94 2.26
N ASN A 964 35.58 -21.50 2.75
CA ASN A 964 35.23 -21.51 4.19
C ASN A 964 36.35 -22.11 5.06
N ALA A 965 36.89 -23.28 4.68
CA ALA A 965 37.99 -23.91 5.41
C ALA A 965 39.29 -23.09 5.47
N SER A 966 39.54 -22.21 4.49
CA SER A 966 40.69 -21.30 4.48
C SER A 966 40.51 -20.07 5.39
N LEU A 967 39.27 -19.73 5.76
CA LEU A 967 38.92 -18.48 6.45
C LEU A 967 38.48 -18.67 7.91
N ILE A 968 37.80 -19.79 8.24
CA ILE A 968 37.12 -19.98 9.53
C ILE A 968 38.03 -19.74 10.74
N SER A 969 39.27 -20.24 10.72
CA SER A 969 40.23 -20.06 11.82
C SER A 969 40.69 -18.61 12.01
N HIS A 970 40.59 -17.76 11.00
CA HIS A 970 40.81 -16.31 11.13
C HIS A 970 39.55 -15.62 11.65
N VAL A 971 38.37 -16.04 11.19
CA VAL A 971 37.08 -15.52 11.65
C VAL A 971 36.80 -15.82 13.12
N ILE A 972 37.19 -17.00 13.63
CA ILE A 972 37.12 -17.31 15.07
C ILE A 972 37.95 -16.30 15.88
N ARG A 973 39.22 -16.08 15.50
CA ARG A 973 40.11 -15.08 16.14
C ARG A 973 39.53 -13.67 16.09
N TYR A 974 38.93 -13.29 14.96
CA TYR A 974 38.29 -11.98 14.78
C TYR A 974 37.06 -11.77 15.67
N ASN A 975 36.22 -12.81 15.80
CA ASN A 975 34.96 -12.82 16.55
C ASN A 975 35.13 -13.11 18.06
N ALA A 976 36.31 -13.52 18.51
CA ALA A 976 36.65 -13.86 19.90
C ALA A 976 36.74 -12.63 20.84
N THR A 977 35.71 -11.78 20.87
CA THR A 977 35.64 -10.64 21.79
C THR A 977 34.20 -10.32 22.20
N ASP A 978 34.00 -10.14 23.51
CA ASP A 978 32.75 -9.66 24.10
C ASP A 978 32.73 -8.13 24.27
N SER A 979 33.83 -7.47 23.89
CA SER A 979 33.94 -6.02 23.69
C SER A 979 34.23 -5.69 22.21
N PRO A 980 33.34 -6.03 21.25
CA PRO A 980 33.53 -5.68 19.86
C PRO A 980 33.46 -4.16 19.66
N PHE A 981 34.44 -3.59 18.96
CA PHE A 981 34.53 -2.15 18.66
C PHE A 981 33.25 -1.59 18.00
N LYS A 982 32.54 -2.44 17.25
CA LYS A 982 31.24 -2.13 16.64
C LYS A 982 30.30 -3.33 16.82
N GLN A 983 29.17 -3.07 17.46
CA GLN A 983 28.08 -4.05 17.61
C GLN A 983 27.14 -3.99 16.40
N ALA A 984 26.41 -5.07 16.15
CA ALA A 984 25.33 -5.07 15.16
C ALA A 984 24.15 -4.21 15.62
N ALA A 985 23.37 -3.68 14.68
CA ALA A 985 22.25 -2.79 14.98
C ALA A 985 20.99 -3.50 15.51
N PHE A 986 20.89 -4.83 15.37
CA PHE A 986 19.69 -5.60 15.71
C PHE A 986 19.99 -7.01 16.29
N PRO A 987 20.82 -7.12 17.35
CA PRO A 987 21.11 -8.40 17.97
C PRO A 987 19.91 -8.94 18.75
N GLN A 988 19.79 -10.26 18.80
CA GLN A 988 18.82 -10.96 19.66
C GLN A 988 19.42 -11.33 21.02
N TYR A 989 20.75 -11.20 21.19
CA TYR A 989 21.38 -11.26 22.52
C TYR A 989 21.08 -10.02 23.36
N GLN A 990 21.25 -10.15 24.69
CA GLN A 990 21.14 -9.01 25.60
C GLN A 990 22.40 -8.12 25.58
N TYR A 991 23.57 -8.74 25.46
CA TYR A 991 24.92 -8.16 25.34
C TYR A 991 25.86 -9.12 24.56
N PRO A 992 26.96 -8.65 23.95
CA PRO A 992 27.90 -9.50 23.19
C PRO A 992 28.55 -10.58 24.06
N GLN A 993 28.79 -11.75 23.48
CA GLN A 993 29.11 -12.99 24.21
C GLN A 993 29.76 -14.07 23.31
N SER A 994 30.40 -13.67 22.21
CA SER A 994 30.99 -14.61 21.24
C SER A 994 32.30 -15.22 21.74
N LYS A 995 33.05 -14.57 22.64
CA LYS A 995 34.23 -15.14 23.30
C LYS A 995 33.84 -16.30 24.21
N GLN A 996 32.93 -16.06 25.16
CA GLN A 996 32.34 -17.12 26.01
C GLN A 996 31.81 -18.28 25.16
N ARG A 997 31.06 -17.98 24.08
CA ARG A 997 30.48 -19.02 23.21
C ARG A 997 31.53 -19.88 22.50
N TYR A 998 32.64 -19.34 22.03
CA TYR A 998 33.70 -20.19 21.48
C TYR A 998 34.40 -21.03 22.57
N ALA A 999 34.59 -20.48 23.78
CA ALA A 999 35.13 -21.23 24.90
C ALA A 999 34.24 -22.43 25.29
N GLU A 1000 32.91 -22.26 25.29
CA GLU A 1000 31.95 -23.37 25.50
C GLU A 1000 32.05 -24.49 24.46
N VAL A 1001 32.48 -24.19 23.22
CA VAL A 1001 32.69 -25.22 22.19
C VAL A 1001 33.97 -26.03 22.47
N ALA A 1002 35.02 -25.38 23.00
CA ALA A 1002 36.24 -26.07 23.43
C ALA A 1002 35.98 -26.99 24.64
N ASP A 1003 35.18 -26.52 25.62
CA ASP A 1003 34.74 -27.31 26.78
C ASP A 1003 33.92 -28.54 26.34
N MET A 1004 32.96 -28.35 25.43
CA MET A 1004 32.12 -29.42 24.88
C MET A 1004 32.94 -30.49 24.13
N LEU A 1005 34.01 -30.08 23.44
CA LEU A 1005 34.93 -30.99 22.74
C LEU A 1005 36.00 -31.59 23.65
N GLY A 1006 36.07 -31.18 24.93
CA GLY A 1006 37.02 -31.70 25.91
C GLY A 1006 38.48 -31.25 25.71
N LEU A 1007 38.70 -30.11 25.04
CA LEU A 1007 40.04 -29.67 24.62
C LEU A 1007 40.92 -29.14 25.77
N GLY A 1008 40.32 -28.76 26.90
CA GLY A 1008 41.02 -28.17 28.05
C GLY A 1008 41.14 -26.65 27.97
N GLY A 1009 42.17 -26.09 28.63
CA GLY A 1009 42.38 -24.64 28.81
C GLY A 1009 41.74 -24.10 30.10
N ALA A 1010 42.47 -23.25 30.83
CA ALA A 1010 42.04 -22.63 32.07
C ALA A 1010 41.33 -21.29 31.85
N THR A 1011 41.71 -20.55 30.80
CA THR A 1011 41.07 -19.28 30.39
C THR A 1011 40.28 -19.42 29.09
N GLU A 1012 39.38 -18.46 28.82
CA GLU A 1012 38.64 -18.41 27.56
C GLU A 1012 39.57 -18.24 26.35
N ASP A 1013 40.65 -17.45 26.48
CA ASP A 1013 41.62 -17.25 25.39
C ASP A 1013 42.38 -18.53 25.06
N GLU A 1014 42.82 -19.28 26.07
CA GLU A 1014 43.41 -20.63 25.89
C GLU A 1014 42.43 -21.58 25.21
N LYS A 1015 41.18 -21.63 25.67
CA LYS A 1015 40.11 -22.45 25.08
C LYS A 1015 39.87 -22.12 23.61
N ILE A 1016 39.92 -20.84 23.24
CA ILE A 1016 39.74 -20.39 21.86
C ILE A 1016 40.96 -20.76 21.00
N ILE A 1017 42.18 -20.65 21.52
CA ILE A 1017 43.40 -21.12 20.84
C ILE A 1017 43.29 -22.63 20.58
N LEU A 1018 42.96 -23.43 21.59
CA LEU A 1018 42.80 -24.88 21.49
C LEU A 1018 41.69 -25.28 20.50
N LEU A 1019 40.57 -24.54 20.47
CA LEU A 1019 39.51 -24.73 19.46
C LEU A 1019 40.02 -24.51 18.05
N ILE A 1020 40.82 -23.46 17.82
CA ILE A 1020 41.38 -23.17 16.49
C ILE A 1020 42.41 -24.23 16.09
N GLU A 1021 43.26 -24.67 17.02
CA GLU A 1021 44.22 -25.76 16.79
C GLU A 1021 43.49 -27.06 16.41
N ALA A 1022 42.41 -27.41 17.10
CA ALA A 1022 41.58 -28.56 16.78
C ALA A 1022 40.91 -28.45 15.38
N VAL A 1023 40.45 -27.25 14.97
CA VAL A 1023 39.92 -27.01 13.61
C VAL A 1023 41.01 -27.21 12.55
N GLU A 1024 42.25 -26.76 12.82
CA GLU A 1024 43.38 -26.96 11.90
C GLU A 1024 43.84 -28.43 11.83
N ASP A 1025 43.85 -29.17 12.94
CA ASP A 1025 44.14 -30.61 12.92
C ASP A 1025 43.04 -31.42 12.23
N LEU A 1026 41.78 -31.00 12.34
CA LEU A 1026 40.68 -31.62 11.59
C LEU A 1026 40.84 -31.36 10.07
N LYS A 1027 41.21 -30.13 9.67
CA LYS A 1027 41.54 -29.78 8.28
C LYS A 1027 42.68 -30.64 7.73
N ARG A 1028 43.78 -30.81 8.50
CA ARG A 1028 44.93 -31.65 8.12
C ARG A 1028 44.53 -33.12 7.92
N GLN A 1029 43.77 -33.70 8.86
CA GLN A 1029 43.31 -35.10 8.77
C GLN A 1029 42.54 -35.41 7.47
N VAL A 1030 41.72 -34.46 6.99
CA VAL A 1030 40.95 -34.63 5.74
C VAL A 1030 41.60 -33.98 4.51
N ASN A 1031 42.90 -33.66 4.59
CA ASN A 1031 43.74 -33.15 3.50
C ASN A 1031 43.17 -31.87 2.83
N ILE A 1032 42.79 -30.90 3.67
CA ILE A 1032 42.62 -29.51 3.23
C ILE A 1032 44.01 -28.84 3.13
N PRO A 1033 44.32 -28.07 2.08
CA PRO A 1033 45.54 -27.24 2.02
C PRO A 1033 45.63 -26.26 3.19
N ASP A 1034 46.83 -26.01 3.72
CA ASP A 1034 47.01 -25.26 4.96
C ASP A 1034 46.74 -23.74 4.78
N ASN A 1035 46.91 -23.21 3.56
CA ASN A 1035 46.83 -21.78 3.28
C ASN A 1035 46.22 -21.44 1.91
N LEU A 1036 45.80 -20.18 1.75
CA LEU A 1036 45.13 -19.70 0.53
C LEU A 1036 46.03 -19.77 -0.72
N ARG A 1037 47.35 -19.65 -0.56
CA ARG A 1037 48.32 -19.63 -1.66
C ARG A 1037 48.38 -20.99 -2.39
N GLU A 1038 48.26 -22.08 -1.65
CA GLU A 1038 48.10 -23.44 -2.19
C GLU A 1038 46.74 -23.67 -2.87
N ILE A 1039 45.72 -22.87 -2.51
CA ILE A 1039 44.36 -23.00 -3.03
C ILE A 1039 44.18 -22.24 -4.35
N ILE A 1040 44.76 -21.04 -4.49
CA ILE A 1040 44.60 -20.18 -5.69
C ILE A 1040 45.80 -20.19 -6.65
N GLY A 1041 46.96 -20.72 -6.22
CA GLY A 1041 48.21 -20.68 -6.98
C GLY A 1041 49.06 -19.44 -6.67
N VAL A 1042 50.38 -19.61 -6.61
CA VAL A 1042 51.35 -18.53 -6.34
C VAL A 1042 51.29 -17.45 -7.43
N GLU A 1043 51.05 -17.87 -8.66
CA GLU A 1043 50.92 -17.04 -9.85
C GLU A 1043 49.72 -16.08 -9.81
N ARG A 1044 48.73 -16.33 -8.94
CA ARG A 1044 47.54 -15.45 -8.74
C ARG A 1044 47.66 -14.53 -7.52
N GLU A 1045 48.77 -14.56 -6.80
CA GLU A 1045 48.99 -13.74 -5.58
C GLU A 1045 48.88 -12.23 -5.87
N ALA A 1046 49.41 -11.77 -7.00
CA ALA A 1046 49.31 -10.36 -7.43
C ALA A 1046 47.88 -9.97 -7.88
N GLU A 1047 47.12 -10.91 -8.44
CA GLU A 1047 45.71 -10.72 -8.83
C GLU A 1047 44.83 -10.59 -7.56
N TYR A 1048 45.06 -11.45 -6.57
CA TYR A 1048 44.41 -11.41 -5.27
C TYR A 1048 44.60 -10.06 -4.58
N MET A 1049 45.85 -9.61 -4.44
CA MET A 1049 46.18 -8.32 -3.80
C MET A 1049 45.63 -7.11 -4.56
N ALA A 1050 45.40 -7.21 -5.86
CA ALA A 1050 44.76 -6.16 -6.67
C ALA A 1050 43.22 -6.12 -6.53
N SER A 1051 42.59 -7.28 -6.29
CA SER A 1051 41.13 -7.41 -6.13
C SER A 1051 40.62 -7.19 -4.70
N LEU A 1052 41.51 -7.25 -3.70
CA LEU A 1052 41.17 -7.28 -2.27
C LEU A 1052 40.33 -6.10 -1.77
N ASP A 1053 40.57 -4.87 -2.25
CA ASP A 1053 39.74 -3.68 -1.96
C ASP A 1053 38.25 -3.97 -2.27
N HIS A 1054 37.98 -4.48 -3.47
CA HIS A 1054 36.63 -4.71 -3.98
C HIS A 1054 35.98 -5.95 -3.34
N MET A 1055 36.74 -7.02 -3.09
CA MET A 1055 36.22 -8.20 -2.39
C MET A 1055 35.81 -7.88 -0.94
N ALA A 1056 36.52 -6.97 -0.25
CA ALA A 1056 36.15 -6.53 1.09
C ALA A 1056 34.89 -5.65 1.09
N GLU A 1057 34.72 -4.77 0.09
CA GLU A 1057 33.48 -4.02 -0.13
C GLU A 1057 32.30 -4.97 -0.43
N ASP A 1058 32.47 -5.93 -1.35
CA ASP A 1058 31.42 -6.89 -1.72
C ASP A 1058 31.07 -7.87 -0.59
N ALA A 1059 32.03 -8.25 0.26
CA ALA A 1059 31.82 -9.08 1.44
C ALA A 1059 31.11 -8.30 2.56
N PHE A 1060 31.41 -7.01 2.72
CA PHE A 1060 30.62 -6.14 3.60
C PHE A 1060 29.17 -6.03 3.14
N ASP A 1061 28.96 -5.99 1.82
CA ASP A 1061 27.67 -5.95 1.13
C ASP A 1061 27.04 -7.37 0.93
N ASP A 1062 27.46 -8.37 1.70
CA ASP A 1062 26.86 -9.71 1.72
C ASP A 1062 25.77 -9.84 2.79
N GLN A 1063 24.74 -10.66 2.51
CA GLN A 1063 23.59 -10.85 3.41
C GLN A 1063 23.97 -11.55 4.73
N CYS A 1064 25.07 -12.30 4.76
CA CYS A 1064 25.60 -12.92 5.98
C CYS A 1064 26.30 -11.92 6.92
N THR A 1065 26.93 -10.86 6.40
CA THR A 1065 27.69 -9.88 7.22
C THR A 1065 26.84 -9.24 8.32
N GLY A 1066 25.55 -9.01 8.07
CA GLY A 1066 24.64 -8.42 9.04
C GLY A 1066 24.36 -9.26 10.29
N ALA A 1067 24.69 -10.56 10.29
CA ALA A 1067 24.42 -11.50 11.39
C ALA A 1067 25.66 -11.85 12.25
N ASN A 1068 26.85 -11.40 11.85
CA ASN A 1068 28.10 -11.73 12.53
C ASN A 1068 28.21 -11.05 13.92
N PRO A 1069 28.68 -11.75 14.99
CA PRO A 1069 28.68 -11.22 16.36
C PRO A 1069 29.43 -9.89 16.54
N ARG A 1070 30.58 -9.75 15.88
CA ARG A 1070 31.31 -8.50 15.75
C ARG A 1070 30.95 -7.88 14.40
N TYR A 1071 30.22 -6.77 14.38
CA TYR A 1071 29.81 -6.18 13.10
C TYR A 1071 31.04 -5.52 12.44
N PRO A 1072 31.45 -5.94 11.23
CA PRO A 1072 32.74 -5.53 10.69
C PRO A 1072 32.77 -4.09 10.18
N LEU A 1073 34.00 -3.66 9.89
CA LEU A 1073 34.32 -2.57 8.99
C LEU A 1073 34.88 -3.19 7.68
N ILE A 1074 34.88 -2.44 6.58
CA ILE A 1074 35.50 -2.91 5.32
C ILE A 1074 37.03 -3.10 5.51
N SER A 1075 37.66 -2.31 6.38
CA SER A 1075 39.05 -2.51 6.82
C SER A 1075 39.27 -3.86 7.51
N ASP A 1076 38.31 -4.30 8.32
CA ASP A 1076 38.38 -5.53 9.11
C ASP A 1076 38.17 -6.80 8.26
N LEU A 1077 37.52 -6.67 7.10
CA LEU A 1077 37.36 -7.76 6.11
C LEU A 1077 38.51 -7.81 5.08
N LYS A 1078 39.33 -6.74 5.04
CA LYS A 1078 40.52 -6.64 4.21
C LYS A 1078 41.79 -7.13 4.92
N GLN A 1079 41.77 -7.18 6.25
CA GLN A 1079 42.91 -7.53 7.12
C GLN A 1079 43.01 -9.04 7.37
#